data_AF-A0A7C4R2U6-F1
#
_entry.id   AF-A0A7C4R2U6-F1
#
_cell.length_a   1.000
_cell.length_b   1.000
_cell.length_c   1.000
_cell.angle_alpha   90.00
_cell.angle_beta   90.00
_cell.angle_gamma   90.00
#
_symmetry.space_group_name_H-M   'P 1'
#
loop_
_entity.id
_entity.type
_entity.pdbx_description
1 polymer ?
#
loop_
_entity_poly.entity_id
_entity_poly.type
_entity_poly.pdbx_seq_one_letter_code
_entity_poly.pdbx_strand_id
1 'polypeptide(L)'
;MAIGDDFTIDYVNKRIYHSSGTTIYTVNALYSYLMDTFDELAQMDDPIPMSAQTPTEYTLINGWFMDDDSFKYLKSGAIKTDGYLNEIQILTLQSSGYTNAVSEDIGKTVKDDGADTGPLLAYNNTLRKWWVRYGSTIASGSAMTITSGTGAGTASANSTTGENLYANIYTLGSIEEDDNQQIYIEQDGARIFSGAEWWPESGSGTRHIDVLIKVREAGTEIDGAQITVFLRHYPSAGNADLYDHFGIDLSSGGRNAVPLATSPDLNNTSSHATVSGYSDVTIAFINGTINYSSISGAFTNLETVTGGTSGATALFVRQSSQSGSGTMTLANIVGSFQSGETITGGTSGKTATTSSTVTGAYYTGKAFTQGTEYNYSVIINCATRPLSEVYEYLKYVTRISSTFTMYPTATQQGGAVTWSTKEGQLYIRAHEDLQTSPTNIFSPVKASPFGTFAGGKFFGAQGIWVENMAASDVQSFQLIDTGGTTRTPPNQQTITIANLQSGDRVAVFRTTSGTTINKSMYTAASGNNSGNSTFVVNETISADTPASGSIRIVDTTDTSATREVRYTYTSWSSSTFSGLSPTLDRNYPETTTTAYVPYIDTTATGSSVSTTVIYVSDRSILVRVRRKTSPAILPFETTGTFASTGYSTTCIRTPDTIVT
;
A
#
# COMPACT_ATOMS: atom_id res chain seq x y z
N MET A 1 28.52 10.80 36.20
CA MET A 1 29.87 10.33 35.85
C MET A 1 30.55 11.44 35.07
N ALA A 2 31.85 11.67 35.28
CA ALA A 2 32.57 12.62 34.45
C ALA A 2 32.73 12.02 33.06
N ILE A 3 32.70 12.84 32.01
CA ILE A 3 32.81 12.34 30.63
C ILE A 3 34.14 11.62 30.36
N GLY A 4 35.23 12.02 31.04
CA GLY A 4 36.52 11.32 30.97
C GLY A 4 36.56 9.94 31.63
N ASP A 5 35.51 9.55 32.36
CA ASP A 5 35.34 8.17 32.85
C ASP A 5 34.75 7.26 31.75
N ASP A 6 33.98 7.84 30.81
CA ASP A 6 33.22 7.11 29.79
C ASP A 6 33.90 7.19 28.40
N PHE A 7 34.65 8.26 28.11
CA PHE A 7 35.41 8.45 26.86
C PHE A 7 36.92 8.32 27.08
N THR A 8 37.61 7.71 26.12
CA THR A 8 39.07 7.51 26.12
C THR A 8 39.72 8.13 24.90
N ILE A 9 40.90 8.73 25.12
CA ILE A 9 41.75 9.34 24.08
C ILE A 9 42.97 8.45 23.88
N ASP A 10 43.14 7.94 22.66
CA ASP A 10 44.32 7.23 22.19
C ASP A 10 45.17 8.19 21.36
N TYR A 11 46.16 8.79 22.02
CA TYR A 11 47.07 9.77 21.43
C TYR A 11 47.93 9.16 20.31
N VAL A 12 48.28 7.88 20.42
CA VAL A 12 49.18 7.19 19.46
C VAL A 12 48.49 7.01 18.12
N ASN A 13 47.25 6.49 18.13
CA ASN A 13 46.50 6.24 16.89
C ASN A 13 45.60 7.41 16.49
N LYS A 14 45.59 8.49 17.29
CA LYS A 14 44.68 9.64 17.19
C LYS A 14 43.22 9.20 17.16
N ARG A 15 42.76 8.55 18.22
CA ARG A 15 41.38 8.07 18.34
C ARG A 15 40.71 8.62 19.60
N ILE A 16 39.41 8.87 19.49
CA ILE A 16 38.52 9.16 20.62
C ILE A 16 37.41 8.13 20.56
N TYR A 17 37.12 7.45 21.65
CA TYR A 17 36.06 6.45 21.69
C TYR A 17 35.40 6.34 23.06
N HIS A 18 34.13 5.98 23.08
CA HIS A 18 33.39 5.66 24.29
C HIS A 18 33.78 4.26 24.77
N SER A 19 34.42 4.16 25.92
CA SER A 19 35.05 2.93 26.43
C SER A 19 34.28 2.27 27.57
N SER A 20 33.43 3.01 28.29
CA SER A 20 32.59 2.49 29.38
C SER A 20 31.39 3.38 29.66
N GLY A 21 30.43 2.87 30.45
CA GLY A 21 29.26 3.63 30.88
C GLY A 21 28.08 3.55 29.90
N THR A 22 27.02 4.28 30.23
CA THR A 22 25.80 4.39 29.41
C THR A 22 25.30 5.83 29.34
N THR A 23 26.11 6.79 29.78
CA THR A 23 25.70 8.20 29.89
C THR A 23 25.72 8.84 28.51
N ILE A 24 24.64 9.55 28.14
CA ILE A 24 24.59 10.31 26.89
C ILE A 24 24.95 11.78 27.16
N TYR A 25 26.03 12.24 26.55
CA TYR A 25 26.59 13.58 26.73
C TYR A 25 26.20 14.51 25.57
N THR A 26 26.19 15.82 25.80
CA THR A 26 26.08 16.75 24.67
C THR A 26 27.39 16.76 23.88
N VAL A 27 27.34 17.02 22.58
CA VAL A 27 28.58 17.21 21.79
C VAL A 27 29.43 18.35 22.35
N ASN A 28 28.79 19.39 22.90
CA ASN A 28 29.48 20.46 23.60
C ASN A 28 30.26 19.97 24.84
N ALA A 29 29.73 19.00 25.59
CA ALA A 29 30.43 18.42 26.74
C ALA A 29 31.66 17.61 26.30
N LEU A 30 31.56 16.83 25.21
CA LEU A 30 32.71 16.17 24.61
C LEU A 30 33.76 17.19 24.16
N TYR A 31 33.35 18.22 23.42
CA TYR A 31 34.25 19.27 22.98
C TYR A 31 34.96 19.95 24.16
N SER A 32 34.22 20.33 25.21
CA SER A 32 34.78 21.01 26.38
C SER A 32 35.80 20.13 27.10
N TYR A 33 35.48 18.84 27.29
CA TYR A 33 36.42 17.87 27.85
C TYR A 33 37.70 17.72 27.02
N LEU A 34 37.57 17.68 25.70
CA LEU A 34 38.74 17.63 24.81
C LEU A 34 39.55 18.92 24.89
N MET A 35 38.92 20.09 24.96
CA MET A 35 39.65 21.36 25.12
C MET A 35 40.41 21.40 26.44
N ASP A 36 39.76 21.03 27.56
CA ASP A 36 40.39 20.99 28.88
C ASP A 36 41.58 20.01 28.90
N THR A 37 41.42 18.84 28.27
CA THR A 37 42.47 17.81 28.25
C THR A 37 43.68 18.22 27.40
N PHE A 38 43.48 18.96 26.32
CA PHE A 38 44.56 19.40 25.42
C PHE A 38 45.17 20.77 25.80
N ASP A 39 44.58 21.47 26.77
CA ASP A 39 45.17 22.67 27.39
C ASP A 39 46.21 22.30 28.48
N GLU A 40 46.24 21.03 28.91
CA GLU A 40 47.21 20.54 29.86
C GLU A 40 48.64 20.55 29.28
N LEU A 41 49.62 20.89 30.13
CA LEU A 41 51.01 21.10 29.73
C LEU A 41 51.62 19.88 29.01
N ALA A 42 51.20 18.67 29.39
CA ALA A 42 51.72 17.42 28.85
C ALA A 42 51.14 17.06 27.47
N GLN A 43 50.13 17.80 26.99
CA GLN A 43 49.41 17.55 25.74
C GLN A 43 49.61 18.68 24.72
N MET A 44 50.47 19.67 25.02
CA MET A 44 50.74 20.81 24.13
C MET A 44 51.43 20.42 22.81
N ASP A 45 52.01 19.24 22.71
CA ASP A 45 52.63 18.70 21.49
C ASP A 45 51.66 17.86 20.62
N ASP A 46 50.48 17.54 21.14
CA ASP A 46 49.45 16.81 20.40
C ASP A 46 48.52 17.77 19.62
N PRO A 47 48.15 17.43 18.37
CA PRO A 47 47.23 18.25 17.60
C PRO A 47 45.81 18.14 18.16
N ILE A 48 45.12 19.28 18.29
CA ILE A 48 43.75 19.36 18.78
C ILE A 48 42.80 18.47 17.94
N PRO A 49 41.91 17.68 18.56
CA PRO A 49 41.05 16.72 17.86
C PRO A 49 39.79 17.30 17.25
N MET A 50 39.29 18.42 17.77
CA MET A 50 37.97 18.92 17.44
C MET A 50 37.95 20.44 17.41
N SER A 51 37.19 21.03 16.48
CA SER A 51 36.90 22.47 16.44
C SER A 51 35.40 22.71 16.53
N ALA A 52 35.01 23.83 17.15
CA ALA A 52 33.62 24.29 17.20
C ALA A 52 33.41 25.43 16.21
N GLN A 53 32.40 25.30 15.35
CA GLN A 53 31.94 26.39 14.46
C GLN A 53 30.80 27.18 15.13
N THR A 54 29.91 26.48 15.82
CA THR A 54 28.86 27.04 16.67
C THR A 54 28.74 26.18 17.94
N PRO A 55 27.96 26.59 18.95
CA PRO A 55 27.68 25.76 20.13
C PRO A 55 26.99 24.41 19.83
N THR A 56 26.61 24.16 18.58
CA THR A 56 25.92 22.93 18.15
C THR A 56 26.52 22.29 16.90
N GLU A 57 27.59 22.85 16.34
CA GLU A 57 28.23 22.35 15.12
C GLU A 57 29.73 22.25 15.32
N TYR A 58 30.24 21.04 15.08
CA TYR A 58 31.61 20.67 15.39
C TYR A 58 32.24 19.90 14.24
N THR A 59 33.56 20.01 14.15
CA THR A 59 34.36 19.28 13.16
C THR A 59 35.46 18.50 13.88
N LEU A 60 35.52 17.18 13.68
CA LEU A 60 36.70 16.37 13.99
C LEU A 60 37.78 16.69 12.96
N ILE A 61 38.94 17.14 13.42
CA ILE A 61 40.01 17.69 12.58
C ILE A 61 41.32 16.90 12.77
N ASN A 62 42.35 17.26 11.99
CA ASN A 62 43.72 16.76 12.17
C ASN A 62 43.86 15.22 12.11
N GLY A 63 42.93 14.56 11.40
CA GLY A 63 42.91 13.12 11.20
C GLY A 63 42.49 12.32 12.43
N TRP A 64 41.89 12.95 13.45
CA TRP A 64 41.38 12.25 14.64
C TRP A 64 40.14 11.40 14.34
N PHE A 65 40.19 10.13 14.76
CA PHE A 65 39.18 9.14 14.46
C PHE A 65 38.23 8.88 15.61
N MET A 66 36.94 8.74 15.33
CA MET A 66 35.94 8.24 16.27
C MET A 66 35.08 7.17 15.58
N ASP A 67 34.88 6.05 16.26
CA ASP A 67 34.10 4.93 15.75
C ASP A 67 32.58 5.22 15.80
N ASP A 68 31.82 4.49 14.99
CA ASP A 68 30.38 4.69 14.84
C ASP A 68 29.59 4.48 16.14
N ASP A 69 30.05 3.58 17.03
CA ASP A 69 29.36 3.29 18.29
C ASP A 69 29.51 4.45 19.28
N SER A 70 30.65 5.14 19.27
CA SER A 70 30.88 6.31 20.12
C SER A 70 29.89 7.46 19.89
N PHE A 71 29.41 7.65 18.65
CA PHE A 71 28.42 8.69 18.34
C PHE A 71 27.05 8.44 18.99
N LYS A 72 26.76 7.20 19.40
CA LYS A 72 25.51 6.82 20.08
C LYS A 72 25.34 7.45 21.46
N TYR A 73 26.45 7.88 22.05
CA TYR A 73 26.52 8.48 23.39
C TYR A 73 26.56 10.02 23.33
N LEU A 74 26.23 10.60 22.18
CA LEU A 74 26.22 12.03 21.95
C LEU A 74 24.83 12.55 21.56
N LYS A 75 24.52 13.78 21.97
CA LYS A 75 23.27 14.50 21.63
C LYS A 75 23.48 16.01 21.49
N SER A 76 22.45 16.71 21.02
CA SER A 76 22.37 18.18 21.02
C SER A 76 23.51 18.88 20.25
N GLY A 77 24.02 18.27 19.18
CA GLY A 77 25.01 18.86 18.29
C GLY A 77 25.33 17.95 17.11
N ALA A 78 25.89 18.48 16.04
CA ALA A 78 26.28 17.75 14.84
C ALA A 78 27.81 17.71 14.69
N ILE A 79 28.30 16.64 14.08
CA ILE A 79 29.73 16.42 13.87
C ILE A 79 29.98 16.10 12.39
N LYS A 80 30.92 16.80 11.77
CA LYS A 80 31.53 16.38 10.51
C LYS A 80 33.01 16.05 10.71
N THR A 81 33.61 15.32 9.78
CA THR A 81 35.06 15.10 9.79
C THR A 81 35.74 16.00 8.76
N ASP A 82 37.00 16.32 9.03
CA ASP A 82 37.92 17.01 8.12
C ASP A 82 39.33 16.40 8.30
N GLY A 83 39.87 15.83 7.24
CA GLY A 83 41.16 15.14 7.24
C GLY A 83 41.07 13.62 7.26
N TYR A 84 39.94 13.04 6.83
CA TYR A 84 39.83 11.60 6.58
C TYR A 84 40.16 11.26 5.14
N LEU A 85 39.90 12.18 4.20
CA LEU A 85 40.17 11.98 2.78
C LEU A 85 41.66 11.62 2.56
N ASN A 86 41.89 10.46 1.96
CA ASN A 86 43.20 9.85 1.72
C ASN A 86 44.00 9.47 2.98
N GLU A 87 43.44 9.62 4.18
CA GLU A 87 44.09 9.28 5.46
C GLU A 87 43.48 8.04 6.10
N ILE A 88 42.16 7.87 5.96
CA ILE A 88 41.40 6.75 6.51
C ILE A 88 40.75 5.97 5.39
N GLN A 89 41.14 4.70 5.28
CA GLN A 89 40.59 3.74 4.32
C GLN A 89 39.51 2.91 5.00
N ILE A 90 38.31 2.92 4.44
CA ILE A 90 37.21 2.05 4.83
C ILE A 90 37.21 0.85 3.87
N LEU A 91 37.37 -0.34 4.44
CA LEU A 91 37.46 -1.57 3.70
C LEU A 91 36.32 -2.50 4.07
N THR A 92 35.66 -3.10 3.09
CA THR A 92 34.71 -4.21 3.30
C THR A 92 35.36 -5.52 2.86
N LEU A 93 35.14 -6.59 3.64
CA LEU A 93 35.76 -7.89 3.45
C LEU A 93 34.73 -8.95 3.01
N GLN A 94 35.19 -9.89 2.18
CA GLN A 94 34.38 -11.00 1.70
C GLN A 94 33.91 -11.91 2.84
N SER A 95 32.80 -12.62 2.67
CA SER A 95 32.26 -13.49 3.73
C SER A 95 33.08 -14.77 3.84
N SER A 96 33.48 -15.30 2.69
CA SER A 96 34.41 -16.43 2.62
C SER A 96 35.79 -16.03 3.13
N GLY A 97 36.31 -16.79 4.10
CA GLY A 97 37.65 -16.59 4.64
C GLY A 97 37.82 -15.43 5.61
N TYR A 98 36.75 -14.72 6.00
CA TYR A 98 36.84 -13.68 7.03
C TYR A 98 37.02 -14.29 8.42
N THR A 99 38.01 -13.78 9.14
CA THR A 99 38.25 -14.05 10.57
C THR A 99 38.05 -12.75 11.33
N ASN A 100 37.24 -12.81 12.39
CA ASN A 100 36.89 -11.63 13.19
C ASN A 100 38.12 -10.95 13.79
N ALA A 101 38.16 -9.63 13.68
CA ALA A 101 39.05 -8.79 14.48
C ALA A 101 38.54 -8.71 15.92
N VAL A 102 39.46 -8.52 16.86
CA VAL A 102 39.18 -8.34 18.30
C VAL A 102 39.66 -6.96 18.78
N SER A 103 39.26 -6.56 19.98
CA SER A 103 39.59 -5.25 20.56
C SER A 103 41.11 -5.01 20.61
N GLU A 104 41.87 -6.05 20.89
CA GLU A 104 43.33 -6.05 20.97
C GLU A 104 44.01 -5.87 19.60
N ASP A 105 43.27 -5.97 18.49
CA ASP A 105 43.80 -5.72 17.16
C ASP A 105 43.87 -4.24 16.80
N ILE A 106 43.12 -3.40 17.51
CA ILE A 106 43.12 -1.96 17.31
C ILE A 106 44.52 -1.40 17.61
N GLY A 107 45.01 -0.53 16.72
CA GLY A 107 46.36 0.05 16.77
C GLY A 107 47.46 -0.84 16.19
N LYS A 108 47.19 -2.13 15.92
CA LYS A 108 48.17 -3.00 15.24
C LYS A 108 48.20 -2.74 13.74
N THR A 109 49.37 -2.92 13.13
CA THR A 109 49.59 -2.75 11.68
C THR A 109 48.81 -3.78 10.87
N VAL A 110 47.91 -3.29 10.02
CA VAL A 110 47.23 -4.07 8.98
C VAL A 110 48.21 -4.30 7.82
N LYS A 111 48.12 -5.47 7.19
CA LYS A 111 48.89 -5.84 6.01
C LYS A 111 47.99 -6.04 4.80
N ASP A 112 48.42 -5.51 3.66
CA ASP A 112 47.84 -5.68 2.33
C ASP A 112 48.80 -6.54 1.50
N ASP A 113 48.39 -7.76 1.15
CA ASP A 113 49.22 -8.73 0.43
C ASP A 113 50.59 -8.98 1.08
N GLY A 114 50.61 -8.90 2.42
CA GLY A 114 51.81 -9.07 3.25
C GLY A 114 52.67 -7.82 3.40
N ALA A 115 52.38 -6.72 2.69
CA ALA A 115 53.02 -5.42 2.87
C ALA A 115 52.36 -4.65 4.02
N ASP A 116 53.17 -3.96 4.81
CA ASP A 116 52.66 -3.13 5.92
C ASP A 116 51.89 -1.93 5.36
N THR A 117 50.68 -1.69 5.88
CA THR A 117 49.88 -0.50 5.59
C THR A 117 49.99 0.48 6.76
N GLY A 118 48.96 0.56 7.61
CA GLY A 118 48.98 1.31 8.86
C GLY A 118 48.06 0.68 9.91
N PRO A 119 47.86 1.36 11.05
CA PRO A 119 47.14 0.80 12.17
C PRO A 119 45.64 0.63 11.89
N LEU A 120 45.05 -0.43 12.45
CA LEU A 120 43.60 -0.62 12.51
C LEU A 120 43.00 0.40 13.48
N LEU A 121 42.05 1.22 13.02
CA LEU A 121 41.34 2.23 13.82
C LEU A 121 40.02 1.72 14.39
N ALA A 122 39.29 0.89 13.65
CA ALA A 122 38.05 0.28 14.10
C ALA A 122 37.70 -0.91 13.22
N TYR A 123 36.77 -1.73 13.68
CA TYR A 123 36.20 -2.82 12.90
C TYR A 123 34.73 -3.02 13.26
N ASN A 124 33.95 -3.56 12.31
CA ASN A 124 32.60 -4.06 12.51
C ASN A 124 32.54 -5.47 11.90
N ASN A 125 32.50 -6.49 12.76
CA ASN A 125 32.53 -7.89 12.31
C ASN A 125 31.22 -8.32 11.61
N THR A 126 30.09 -7.70 11.94
CA THR A 126 28.79 -8.00 11.29
C THR A 126 28.78 -7.51 9.84
N LEU A 127 29.23 -6.26 9.63
CA LEU A 127 29.37 -5.67 8.31
C LEU A 127 30.67 -6.07 7.59
N ARG A 128 31.58 -6.76 8.30
CA ARG A 128 32.95 -7.12 7.84
C ARG A 128 33.72 -5.90 7.35
N LYS A 129 33.61 -4.80 8.09
CA LYS A 129 34.16 -3.49 7.72
C LYS A 129 35.33 -3.12 8.62
N TRP A 130 36.45 -2.69 8.07
CA TRP A 130 37.63 -2.21 8.79
C TRP A 130 37.91 -0.75 8.42
N TRP A 131 38.38 0.03 9.39
CA TRP A 131 38.91 1.37 9.19
C TRP A 131 40.41 1.33 9.43
N VAL A 132 41.21 1.65 8.42
CA VAL A 132 42.67 1.57 8.46
C VAL A 132 43.24 2.94 8.18
N ARG A 133 44.18 3.40 9.01
CA ARG A 133 44.90 4.64 8.71
C ARG A 133 45.95 4.36 7.65
N TYR A 134 45.69 4.73 6.40
CA TYR A 134 46.59 4.44 5.29
C TYR A 134 46.43 5.43 4.14
N GLY A 135 47.57 5.92 3.64
CA GLY A 135 47.67 6.97 2.63
C GLY A 135 47.30 6.57 1.20
N SER A 136 46.89 5.32 0.99
CA SER A 136 46.67 4.75 -0.35
C SER A 136 45.47 3.81 -0.36
N THR A 137 44.88 3.64 -1.54
CA THR A 137 43.76 2.72 -1.74
C THR A 137 44.22 1.27 -1.62
N ILE A 138 43.53 0.48 -0.80
CA ILE A 138 43.66 -0.97 -0.73
C ILE A 138 42.83 -1.56 -1.86
N ALA A 139 43.40 -2.43 -2.68
CA ALA A 139 42.76 -2.94 -3.88
C ALA A 139 41.71 -4.02 -3.59
N SER A 140 40.73 -4.16 -4.48
CA SER A 140 39.83 -5.32 -4.47
C SER A 140 40.63 -6.62 -4.64
N GLY A 141 40.29 -7.64 -3.85
CA GLY A 141 40.97 -8.94 -3.88
C GLY A 141 42.23 -9.02 -3.03
N SER A 142 42.72 -7.91 -2.47
CA SER A 142 43.84 -7.89 -1.54
C SER A 142 43.63 -8.82 -0.34
N ALA A 143 44.67 -9.58 0.01
CA ALA A 143 44.71 -10.42 1.20
C ALA A 143 45.09 -9.58 2.43
N MET A 144 44.13 -9.44 3.34
CA MET A 144 44.24 -8.59 4.52
C MET A 144 44.54 -9.42 5.76
N THR A 145 45.56 -9.02 6.52
CA THR A 145 45.89 -9.63 7.82
C THR A 145 46.31 -8.56 8.82
N ILE A 146 46.26 -8.86 10.12
CA ILE A 146 46.72 -7.97 11.17
C ILE A 146 47.98 -8.56 11.81
N THR A 147 49.05 -7.77 11.86
CA THR A 147 50.34 -8.20 12.42
C THR A 147 50.19 -8.57 13.89
N SER A 148 50.42 -9.83 14.24
CA SER A 148 50.19 -10.36 15.60
C SER A 148 48.75 -10.17 16.10
N GLY A 149 47.79 -10.09 15.18
CA GLY A 149 46.35 -9.97 15.45
C GLY A 149 45.54 -11.17 14.94
N THR A 150 44.23 -11.14 15.16
CA THR A 150 43.33 -12.25 14.75
C THR A 150 42.57 -11.94 13.47
N GLY A 151 42.29 -10.65 13.20
CA GLY A 151 41.58 -10.24 12.00
C GLY A 151 42.28 -10.66 10.71
N ALA A 152 41.54 -11.30 9.81
CA ALA A 152 42.01 -11.65 8.47
C ALA A 152 40.85 -11.71 7.47
N GLY A 153 41.12 -11.49 6.18
CA GLY A 153 40.12 -11.65 5.13
C GLY A 153 40.61 -11.21 3.76
N THR A 154 39.69 -11.12 2.80
CA THR A 154 39.97 -10.64 1.44
C THR A 154 39.11 -9.42 1.15
N ALA A 155 39.70 -8.36 0.60
CA ALA A 155 38.99 -7.15 0.19
C ALA A 155 37.89 -7.47 -0.83
N SER A 156 36.63 -7.10 -0.54
CA SER A 156 35.52 -7.33 -1.46
C SER A 156 35.45 -6.30 -2.59
N ALA A 157 36.03 -5.11 -2.38
CA ALA A 157 36.12 -4.00 -3.31
C ALA A 157 37.33 -3.14 -2.96
N ASN A 158 37.67 -2.15 -3.80
CA ASN A 158 38.66 -1.14 -3.43
C ASN A 158 38.21 -0.40 -2.15
N SER A 159 39.15 -0.05 -1.27
CA SER A 159 38.82 0.78 -0.11
C SER A 159 38.31 2.16 -0.52
N THR A 160 37.41 2.70 0.27
CA THR A 160 36.89 4.06 0.10
C THR A 160 37.46 5.00 1.15
N THR A 161 37.49 6.28 0.85
CA THR A 161 38.01 7.32 1.75
C THR A 161 37.29 8.64 1.50
N GLY A 162 37.18 9.48 2.53
CA GLY A 162 36.50 10.76 2.47
C GLY A 162 35.84 11.11 3.79
N GLU A 163 35.18 12.27 3.83
CA GLU A 163 34.63 12.80 5.07
C GLU A 163 33.26 12.21 5.43
N ASN A 164 33.05 12.04 6.73
CA ASN A 164 31.79 11.62 7.32
C ASN A 164 30.97 12.83 7.79
N LEU A 165 29.65 12.67 7.82
CA LEU A 165 28.72 13.64 8.39
C LEU A 165 27.73 12.93 9.31
N TYR A 166 27.67 13.40 10.55
CA TYR A 166 26.71 12.99 11.56
C TYR A 166 25.81 14.17 11.89
N ALA A 167 24.65 14.22 11.23
CA ALA A 167 23.64 15.23 11.46
C ALA A 167 22.86 14.90 12.75
N ASN A 168 22.44 15.92 13.48
CA ASN A 168 21.60 15.73 14.65
C ASN A 168 20.13 15.84 14.27
N ILE A 169 19.31 14.93 14.78
CA ILE A 169 17.87 15.05 14.75
C ILE A 169 17.32 15.11 16.16
N TYR A 170 16.28 15.91 16.33
CA TYR A 170 15.51 15.93 17.57
C TYR A 170 14.02 16.06 17.27
N THR A 171 13.20 15.35 18.03
CA THR A 171 11.74 15.39 17.81
C THR A 171 11.08 16.51 18.58
N LEU A 172 9.98 17.01 18.03
CA LEU A 172 9.07 17.96 18.66
C LEU A 172 7.62 17.61 18.32
N GLY A 173 6.66 18.12 19.10
CA GLY A 173 5.23 17.93 18.85
C GLY A 173 4.53 17.19 19.99
N SER A 174 3.34 16.66 19.71
CA SER A 174 2.46 16.02 20.69
C SER A 174 2.38 14.52 20.41
N ILE A 175 3.26 13.76 21.04
CA ILE A 175 3.43 12.30 20.88
C ILE A 175 2.70 11.63 22.05
N GLU A 176 1.63 10.84 21.89
CA GLU A 176 0.83 10.32 23.03
C GLU A 176 1.60 9.64 24.16
N GLU A 177 1.07 9.71 25.39
CA GLU A 177 1.68 9.12 26.60
C GLU A 177 1.23 7.66 26.76
N ASP A 178 1.91 6.73 26.08
CA ASP A 178 1.87 5.32 26.44
C ASP A 178 3.30 4.79 26.56
N ASP A 179 3.51 3.83 27.46
CA ASP A 179 4.82 3.41 27.97
C ASP A 179 5.71 2.71 26.92
N ASN A 180 5.23 2.53 25.68
CA ASN A 180 5.88 1.73 24.63
C ASN A 180 5.90 2.40 23.24
N GLN A 181 5.76 3.73 23.16
CA GLN A 181 5.83 4.44 21.87
C GLN A 181 7.26 4.49 21.31
N GLN A 182 7.52 3.65 20.30
CA GLN A 182 8.85 3.50 19.73
C GLN A 182 9.05 4.32 18.45
N ILE A 183 9.99 5.27 18.51
CA ILE A 183 10.45 6.05 17.35
C ILE A 183 11.55 5.26 16.66
N TYR A 184 11.44 5.08 15.34
CA TYR A 184 12.44 4.39 14.53
C TYR A 184 12.73 5.15 13.24
N ILE A 185 13.87 4.85 12.61
CA ILE A 185 14.37 5.62 11.47
C ILE A 185 14.67 4.68 10.31
N GLU A 186 14.22 5.07 9.12
CA GLU A 186 14.61 4.52 7.83
C GLU A 186 15.69 5.39 7.18
N GLN A 187 16.69 4.74 6.59
CA GLN A 187 17.65 5.31 5.66
C GLN A 187 18.04 4.22 4.65
N ASP A 188 18.18 4.57 3.37
CA ASP A 188 18.59 3.63 2.31
C ASP A 188 17.68 2.39 2.22
N GLY A 189 16.37 2.62 2.35
CA GLY A 189 15.33 1.58 2.24
C GLY A 189 15.25 0.58 3.40
N ALA A 190 16.05 0.76 4.45
CA ALA A 190 16.07 -0.12 5.62
C ALA A 190 15.95 0.67 6.93
N ARG A 191 15.41 0.02 7.97
CA ARG A 191 15.52 0.56 9.34
C ARG A 191 17.00 0.55 9.69
N ILE A 192 17.54 1.67 10.17
CA ILE A 192 18.98 1.79 10.48
C ILE A 192 19.38 0.77 11.57
N PHE A 193 18.42 0.28 12.36
CA PHE A 193 18.63 -0.68 13.45
C PHE A 193 17.60 -1.80 13.41
N SER A 194 18.08 -3.04 13.37
CA SER A 194 17.24 -4.24 13.35
C SER A 194 16.84 -4.75 14.74
N GLY A 195 17.37 -4.14 15.81
CA GLY A 195 17.11 -4.51 17.21
C GLY A 195 16.24 -3.49 17.95
N ALA A 196 16.50 -3.34 19.25
CA ALA A 196 16.03 -2.20 20.01
C ALA A 196 16.87 -0.97 19.67
N GLU A 197 16.23 0.18 19.53
CA GLU A 197 16.87 1.48 19.43
C GLU A 197 17.78 1.70 20.63
N TRP A 198 18.97 2.26 20.40
CA TRP A 198 19.94 2.54 21.45
C TRP A 198 19.66 3.86 22.16
N TRP A 199 18.79 4.70 21.60
CA TRP A 199 18.33 5.90 22.28
C TRP A 199 17.32 5.50 23.36
N PRO A 200 17.48 6.00 24.59
CA PRO A 200 16.72 5.52 25.73
C PRO A 200 15.23 5.83 25.56
N GLU A 201 14.43 4.76 25.54
CA GLU A 201 13.01 4.78 25.93
C GLU A 201 12.85 4.45 27.42
N SER A 202 13.91 4.54 28.22
CA SER A 202 13.83 4.15 29.63
C SER A 202 13.38 5.31 30.52
N GLY A 203 12.10 5.30 30.87
CA GLY A 203 11.50 6.10 31.93
C GLY A 203 10.25 6.85 31.44
N SER A 204 9.16 6.76 32.23
CA SER A 204 7.93 7.53 32.01
C SER A 204 8.26 8.99 31.70
N GLY A 205 7.97 9.46 30.48
CA GLY A 205 8.07 10.87 30.10
C GLY A 205 9.17 11.28 29.12
N THR A 206 10.08 10.41 28.66
CA THR A 206 11.03 10.80 27.58
C THR A 206 10.51 10.36 26.21
N ARG A 207 9.61 11.17 25.65
CA ARG A 207 8.85 10.91 24.39
C ARG A 207 9.60 11.31 23.11
N HIS A 208 10.80 11.85 23.29
CA HIS A 208 11.52 12.56 22.24
C HIS A 208 12.94 12.04 22.11
N ILE A 209 13.38 11.88 20.86
CA ILE A 209 14.78 11.60 20.54
C ILE A 209 15.56 12.91 20.36
N ASP A 210 16.84 12.87 20.70
CA ASP A 210 17.87 13.85 20.34
C ASP A 210 19.17 13.05 20.09
N VAL A 211 19.47 12.75 18.84
CA VAL A 211 20.49 11.76 18.44
C VAL A 211 21.28 12.23 17.22
N LEU A 212 22.50 11.71 17.07
CA LEU A 212 23.31 11.92 15.86
C LEU A 212 23.13 10.73 14.92
N ILE A 213 22.85 11.01 13.65
CA ILE A 213 22.66 10.03 12.58
C ILE A 213 23.72 10.26 11.52
N LYS A 214 24.44 9.18 11.15
CA LYS A 214 25.36 9.22 10.03
C LYS A 214 24.58 9.36 8.73
N VAL A 215 24.88 10.40 7.96
CA VAL A 215 24.21 10.71 6.68
C VAL A 215 25.19 10.80 5.52
N ARG A 216 26.50 10.79 5.81
CA ARG A 216 27.58 10.69 4.82
C ARG A 216 28.68 9.79 5.34
N GLU A 217 29.16 8.88 4.51
CA GLU A 217 30.32 8.03 4.80
C GLU A 217 31.32 8.11 3.64
N ALA A 218 32.61 8.29 3.96
CA ALA A 218 33.68 8.35 2.96
C ALA A 218 33.38 9.31 1.79
N GLY A 219 32.84 10.50 2.10
CA GLY A 219 32.50 11.53 1.12
C GLY A 219 31.22 11.29 0.31
N THR A 220 30.53 10.16 0.50
CA THR A 220 29.30 9.82 -0.22
C THR A 220 28.08 9.89 0.70
N GLU A 221 27.06 10.64 0.30
CA GLU A 221 25.80 10.73 1.05
C GLU A 221 25.08 9.39 1.03
N ILE A 222 24.60 8.97 2.21
CA ILE A 222 23.77 7.78 2.34
C ILE A 222 22.35 8.20 1.99
N ASP A 223 21.77 7.61 0.94
CA ASP A 223 20.41 7.90 0.47
C ASP A 223 20.17 9.41 0.21
N GLY A 224 21.16 10.12 -0.35
CA GLY A 224 21.10 11.58 -0.55
C GLY A 224 20.92 12.37 0.75
N ALA A 225 21.44 11.83 1.86
CA ALA A 225 21.27 12.31 3.22
C ALA A 225 19.79 12.43 3.67
N GLN A 226 18.88 11.72 3.01
CA GLN A 226 17.49 11.61 3.42
C GLN A 226 17.33 10.54 4.48
N ILE A 227 16.46 10.82 5.45
CA ILE A 227 15.93 9.81 6.36
C ILE A 227 14.43 9.97 6.47
N THR A 228 13.73 8.91 6.89
CA THR A 228 12.35 9.01 7.36
C THR A 228 12.25 8.53 8.79
N VAL A 229 11.79 9.41 9.68
CA VAL A 229 11.53 9.09 11.08
C VAL A 229 10.06 8.67 11.22
N PHE A 230 9.82 7.53 11.87
CA PHE A 230 8.52 6.93 12.02
C PHE A 230 8.10 6.84 13.48
N LEU A 231 6.79 6.93 13.70
CA LEU A 231 6.14 6.66 14.97
C LEU A 231 4.85 5.88 14.69
N ARG A 232 4.88 4.57 14.97
CA ARG A 232 3.78 3.63 14.62
C ARG A 232 3.43 2.69 15.76
N HIS A 233 2.89 3.28 16.81
CA HIS A 233 2.54 2.55 18.01
C HIS A 233 1.22 1.79 17.85
N TYR A 234 1.30 0.48 17.98
CA TYR A 234 0.16 -0.42 18.12
C TYR A 234 0.51 -1.44 19.21
N PRO A 235 -0.02 -1.29 20.43
CA PRO A 235 0.25 -2.22 21.52
C PRO A 235 -0.27 -3.62 21.22
N SER A 236 0.41 -4.63 21.77
CA SER A 236 -0.04 -6.03 21.66
C SER A 236 -1.43 -6.27 22.25
N ALA A 237 -1.82 -5.50 23.27
CA ALA A 237 -3.12 -5.58 23.91
C ALA A 237 -4.26 -4.87 23.14
N GLY A 238 -3.95 -4.07 22.12
CA GLY A 238 -4.93 -3.24 21.40
C GLY A 238 -4.73 -1.75 21.63
N ASN A 239 -5.72 -0.93 21.25
CA ASN A 239 -5.72 0.53 21.37
C ASN A 239 -4.52 1.20 20.67
N ALA A 240 -4.46 1.07 19.35
CA ALA A 240 -3.42 1.73 18.57
C ALA A 240 -3.56 3.25 18.60
N ASP A 241 -2.47 3.94 18.30
CA ASP A 241 -2.48 5.37 18.00
C ASP A 241 -2.60 5.61 16.50
N LEU A 242 -3.06 6.80 16.10
CA LEU A 242 -2.81 7.31 14.76
C LEU A 242 -1.29 7.41 14.54
N TYR A 243 -0.84 6.95 13.38
CA TYR A 243 0.58 6.93 13.05
C TYR A 243 1.07 8.30 12.57
N ASP A 244 2.37 8.50 12.63
CA ASP A 244 3.02 9.63 11.96
C ASP A 244 4.39 9.23 11.40
N HIS A 245 4.87 10.03 10.46
CA HIS A 245 6.22 9.94 9.95
C HIS A 245 6.68 11.29 9.39
N PHE A 246 7.99 11.50 9.36
CA PHE A 246 8.58 12.71 8.83
C PHE A 246 9.84 12.39 8.04
N GLY A 247 9.81 12.67 6.73
CA GLY A 247 10.98 12.64 5.88
C GLY A 247 11.75 13.96 5.98
N ILE A 248 13.07 13.89 6.06
CA ILE A 248 13.93 15.07 6.19
C ILE A 248 15.26 14.90 5.43
N ASP A 249 15.70 15.98 4.79
CA ASP A 249 17.00 16.15 4.17
C ASP A 249 18.02 16.63 5.20
N LEU A 250 19.12 15.90 5.37
CA LEU A 250 20.18 16.19 6.33
C LEU A 250 21.52 16.53 5.65
N SER A 251 21.54 16.80 4.34
CA SER A 251 22.75 17.10 3.55
C SER A 251 23.54 18.30 4.09
N SER A 252 22.85 19.27 4.69
CA SER A 252 23.46 20.45 5.30
C SER A 252 24.09 20.19 6.69
N GLY A 253 23.85 19.02 7.29
CA GLY A 253 24.28 18.71 8.64
C GLY A 253 23.46 19.46 9.71
N GLY A 254 24.12 19.85 10.80
CA GLY A 254 23.51 20.66 11.87
C GLY A 254 22.44 19.92 12.69
N ARG A 255 21.67 20.69 13.46
CA ARG A 255 20.54 20.18 14.25
C ARG A 255 19.24 20.37 13.51
N ASN A 256 18.47 19.29 13.40
CA ASN A 256 17.29 19.24 12.55
C ASN A 256 16.06 18.79 13.35
N ALA A 257 15.00 19.59 13.26
CA ALA A 257 13.75 19.34 13.94
C ALA A 257 12.89 18.32 13.18
N VAL A 258 12.37 17.33 13.91
CA VAL A 258 11.48 16.30 13.38
C VAL A 258 10.11 16.44 14.06
N PRO A 259 9.15 17.14 13.44
CA PRO A 259 7.81 17.26 14.00
C PRO A 259 7.05 15.94 13.87
N LEU A 260 6.59 15.42 15.00
CA LEU A 260 5.75 14.22 15.09
C LEU A 260 4.55 14.50 16.00
N ALA A 261 3.39 13.97 15.62
CA ALA A 261 2.20 14.00 16.46
C ALA A 261 1.40 12.71 16.34
N THR A 262 0.99 12.16 17.48
CA THR A 262 0.10 11.00 17.55
C THR A 262 -1.09 11.32 18.44
N SER A 263 -2.15 10.53 18.29
CA SER A 263 -3.35 10.57 19.14
C SER A 263 -4.01 9.20 19.16
N PRO A 264 -4.84 8.84 20.17
CA PRO A 264 -5.47 7.54 20.22
C PRO A 264 -6.38 7.30 19.01
N ASP A 265 -6.23 6.15 18.36
CA ASP A 265 -7.11 5.74 17.27
C ASP A 265 -8.31 4.97 17.81
N LEU A 266 -9.41 5.70 18.03
CA LEU A 266 -10.66 5.14 18.55
C LEU A 266 -11.29 4.06 17.64
N ASN A 267 -10.83 3.94 16.38
CA ASN A 267 -11.30 2.94 15.43
C ASN A 267 -10.36 1.73 15.30
N ASN A 268 -9.29 1.67 16.11
CA ASN A 268 -8.34 0.56 16.13
C ASN A 268 -8.05 0.13 17.58
N THR A 269 -8.98 -0.64 18.14
CA THR A 269 -8.95 -1.03 19.55
C THR A 269 -8.62 -2.51 19.77
N SER A 270 -8.66 -3.34 18.72
CA SER A 270 -8.47 -4.78 18.83
C SER A 270 -7.02 -5.14 19.12
N SER A 271 -6.81 -6.22 19.87
CA SER A 271 -5.47 -6.74 20.16
C SER A 271 -4.80 -7.36 18.93
N HIS A 272 -3.46 -7.43 18.94
CA HIS A 272 -2.69 -8.10 17.89
C HIS A 272 -3.08 -9.57 17.71
N ALA A 273 -3.41 -10.27 18.80
CA ALA A 273 -3.79 -11.68 18.76
C ALA A 273 -5.06 -11.90 17.92
N THR A 274 -6.00 -10.95 17.95
CA THR A 274 -7.19 -10.99 17.12
C THR A 274 -6.86 -10.63 15.67
N VAL A 275 -6.22 -9.47 15.45
CA VAL A 275 -6.04 -8.89 14.11
C VAL A 275 -5.05 -9.68 13.24
N SER A 276 -4.06 -10.34 13.85
CA SER A 276 -3.16 -11.26 13.14
C SER A 276 -3.89 -12.45 12.49
N GLY A 277 -5.10 -12.78 12.98
CA GLY A 277 -5.97 -13.80 12.38
C GLY A 277 -6.70 -13.37 11.11
N TYR A 278 -6.59 -12.10 10.69
CA TYR A 278 -7.25 -11.58 9.48
C TYR A 278 -6.40 -11.77 8.22
N SER A 279 -5.61 -12.85 8.17
CA SER A 279 -4.67 -13.17 7.10
C SER A 279 -5.32 -13.53 5.76
N ASP A 280 -6.64 -13.67 5.73
CA ASP A 280 -7.46 -13.81 4.53
C ASP A 280 -7.62 -12.50 3.74
N VAL A 281 -7.35 -11.35 4.38
CA VAL A 281 -7.28 -10.06 3.67
C VAL A 281 -6.04 -10.04 2.77
N THR A 282 -6.26 -9.83 1.47
CA THR A 282 -5.18 -9.77 0.46
C THR A 282 -4.89 -8.33 0.09
N ILE A 283 -3.61 -7.94 0.10
CA ILE A 283 -3.12 -6.62 -0.35
C ILE A 283 -2.29 -6.84 -1.61
N ALA A 284 -2.81 -6.44 -2.77
CA ALA A 284 -2.22 -6.70 -4.09
C ALA A 284 -1.77 -5.39 -4.75
N PHE A 285 -0.47 -5.14 -4.78
CA PHE A 285 0.16 -4.00 -5.44
C PHE A 285 0.35 -4.30 -6.93
N ILE A 286 -0.18 -3.44 -7.80
CA ILE A 286 0.03 -3.60 -9.24
C ILE A 286 1.49 -3.32 -9.57
N ASN A 287 2.16 -4.29 -10.20
CA ASN A 287 3.58 -4.15 -10.56
C ASN A 287 3.82 -4.18 -12.07
N GLY A 288 2.97 -4.84 -12.84
CA GLY A 288 3.18 -4.92 -14.27
C GLY A 288 2.10 -5.62 -15.07
N THR A 289 2.34 -5.62 -16.38
CA THR A 289 1.55 -6.37 -17.35
C THR A 289 2.44 -7.32 -18.15
N ILE A 290 1.87 -8.43 -18.60
CA ILE A 290 2.56 -9.42 -19.44
C ILE A 290 1.65 -9.81 -20.61
N ASN A 291 2.21 -9.92 -21.80
CA ASN A 291 1.49 -10.38 -22.98
C ASN A 291 1.53 -11.91 -23.06
N TYR A 292 0.47 -12.50 -23.61
CA TYR A 292 0.37 -13.93 -23.89
C TYR A 292 -0.14 -14.17 -25.32
N SER A 293 0.30 -15.27 -25.91
CA SER A 293 -0.10 -15.71 -27.26
C SER A 293 -1.32 -16.64 -27.26
N SER A 294 -1.54 -17.36 -26.16
CA SER A 294 -2.67 -18.28 -25.98
C SER A 294 -3.07 -18.39 -24.52
N ILE A 295 -4.35 -18.65 -24.25
CA ILE A 295 -4.92 -18.81 -22.90
C ILE A 295 -6.01 -19.89 -22.87
N SER A 296 -6.15 -20.62 -21.76
CA SER A 296 -7.10 -21.75 -21.63
C SER A 296 -8.44 -21.41 -20.94
N GLY A 297 -8.72 -20.11 -20.73
CA GLY A 297 -9.96 -19.60 -20.15
C GLY A 297 -9.74 -18.43 -19.18
N ALA A 298 -10.74 -18.14 -18.36
CA ALA A 298 -10.67 -17.11 -17.34
C ALA A 298 -9.89 -17.58 -16.10
N PHE A 299 -8.86 -16.82 -15.73
CA PHE A 299 -8.21 -16.93 -14.42
C PHE A 299 -9.12 -16.34 -13.33
N THR A 300 -9.00 -16.85 -12.11
CA THR A 300 -9.71 -16.38 -10.92
C THR A 300 -9.01 -15.14 -10.38
N ASN A 301 -9.75 -14.04 -10.18
CA ASN A 301 -9.22 -12.79 -9.61
C ASN A 301 -8.44 -13.05 -8.31
N LEU A 302 -7.24 -12.46 -8.21
CA LEU A 302 -6.28 -12.55 -7.11
C LEU A 302 -5.76 -13.96 -6.79
N GLU A 303 -5.87 -14.91 -7.72
CA GLU A 303 -5.18 -16.19 -7.57
C GLU A 303 -3.66 -16.04 -7.78
N THR A 304 -2.88 -16.91 -7.13
CA THR A 304 -1.46 -17.02 -7.41
C THR A 304 -1.24 -17.65 -8.79
N VAL A 305 -0.40 -17.03 -9.60
CA VAL A 305 0.07 -17.56 -10.87
C VAL A 305 1.56 -17.87 -10.78
N THR A 306 2.00 -18.96 -11.41
CA THR A 306 3.40 -19.42 -11.39
C THR A 306 3.92 -19.65 -12.80
N GLY A 307 5.11 -19.11 -13.11
CA GLY A 307 5.84 -19.35 -14.35
C GLY A 307 6.48 -20.73 -14.34
N GLY A 308 6.15 -21.56 -15.33
CA GLY A 308 6.59 -22.96 -15.36
C GLY A 308 8.09 -23.14 -15.61
N THR A 309 8.76 -22.17 -16.24
CA THR A 309 10.22 -22.23 -16.47
C THR A 309 10.99 -21.36 -15.49
N SER A 310 10.49 -20.14 -15.23
CA SER A 310 11.16 -19.18 -14.36
C SER A 310 10.97 -19.46 -12.86
N GLY A 311 9.88 -20.15 -12.49
CA GLY A 311 9.43 -20.25 -11.10
C GLY A 311 8.93 -18.92 -10.51
N ALA A 312 8.84 -17.86 -11.32
CA ALA A 312 8.34 -16.56 -10.88
C ALA A 312 6.85 -16.66 -10.46
N THR A 313 6.46 -15.90 -9.45
CA THR A 313 5.09 -15.90 -8.92
C THR A 313 4.50 -14.50 -8.90
N ALA A 314 3.18 -14.40 -9.05
CA ALA A 314 2.44 -13.14 -8.90
C ALA A 314 0.98 -13.43 -8.52
N LEU A 315 0.23 -12.39 -8.15
CA LEU A 315 -1.22 -12.41 -8.08
C LEU A 315 -1.81 -11.97 -9.42
N PHE A 316 -2.71 -12.78 -9.98
CA PHE A 316 -3.48 -12.40 -11.16
C PHE A 316 -4.51 -11.33 -10.82
N VAL A 317 -4.62 -10.28 -11.62
CA VAL A 317 -5.60 -9.21 -11.40
C VAL A 317 -6.68 -9.18 -12.47
N ARG A 318 -6.27 -9.18 -13.75
CA ARG A 318 -7.21 -9.19 -14.87
C ARG A 318 -6.53 -9.67 -16.15
N GLN A 319 -7.35 -10.06 -17.11
CA GLN A 319 -6.97 -10.38 -18.49
C GLN A 319 -7.86 -9.65 -19.48
N SER A 320 -7.30 -9.31 -20.64
CA SER A 320 -8.02 -8.65 -21.74
C SER A 320 -8.86 -9.61 -22.59
N SER A 321 -8.50 -10.90 -22.65
CA SER A 321 -9.23 -11.95 -23.36
C SER A 321 -9.26 -13.25 -22.57
N GLN A 322 -10.23 -14.12 -22.85
CA GLN A 322 -10.33 -15.48 -22.31
C GLN A 322 -9.99 -16.56 -23.36
N SER A 323 -9.60 -16.14 -24.57
CA SER A 323 -9.18 -17.02 -25.67
C SER A 323 -8.18 -16.30 -26.59
N GLY A 324 -7.24 -17.04 -27.18
CA GLY A 324 -6.24 -16.45 -28.07
C GLY A 324 -5.22 -15.57 -27.34
N SER A 325 -4.74 -14.51 -28.01
CA SER A 325 -3.72 -13.60 -27.49
C SER A 325 -4.30 -12.43 -26.69
N GLY A 326 -3.49 -11.86 -25.80
CA GLY A 326 -3.86 -10.67 -25.04
C GLY A 326 -2.79 -10.28 -24.01
N THR A 327 -3.21 -9.45 -23.07
CA THR A 327 -2.43 -8.95 -21.94
C THR A 327 -3.08 -9.33 -20.61
N MET A 328 -2.25 -9.64 -19.61
CA MET A 328 -2.60 -9.93 -18.23
C MET A 328 -1.93 -8.90 -17.30
N THR A 329 -2.66 -8.42 -16.30
CA THR A 329 -2.11 -7.55 -15.24
C THR A 329 -1.78 -8.39 -14.01
N LEU A 330 -0.59 -8.15 -13.45
CA LEU A 330 -0.02 -8.90 -12.34
C LEU A 330 0.31 -7.97 -11.17
N ALA A 331 0.10 -8.50 -9.97
CA ALA A 331 0.40 -7.84 -8.71
C ALA A 331 1.35 -8.68 -7.84
N ASN A 332 2.07 -8.04 -6.92
CA ASN A 332 3.04 -8.67 -6.01
C ASN A 332 4.00 -9.64 -6.73
N ILE A 333 4.66 -9.16 -7.79
CA ILE A 333 5.53 -10.00 -8.63
C ILE A 333 6.83 -10.33 -7.86
N VAL A 334 7.13 -11.63 -7.78
CA VAL A 334 8.37 -12.19 -7.22
C VAL A 334 9.09 -13.00 -8.31
N GLY A 335 10.37 -12.71 -8.51
CA GLY A 335 11.16 -13.28 -9.60
C GLY A 335 10.91 -12.58 -10.94
N SER A 336 11.33 -13.22 -12.04
CA SER A 336 11.22 -12.65 -13.38
C SER A 336 10.60 -13.65 -14.35
N PHE A 337 9.37 -13.37 -14.77
CA PHE A 337 8.72 -14.13 -15.83
C PHE A 337 9.47 -13.98 -17.16
N GLN A 338 9.53 -15.07 -17.91
CA GLN A 338 10.20 -15.18 -19.21
C GLN A 338 9.18 -15.11 -20.34
N SER A 339 9.65 -14.74 -21.54
CA SER A 339 8.84 -14.87 -22.75
C SER A 339 8.82 -16.32 -23.22
N GLY A 340 7.67 -16.82 -23.68
CA GLY A 340 7.49 -18.18 -24.18
C GLY A 340 7.22 -19.24 -23.12
N GLU A 341 7.10 -18.88 -21.84
CA GLU A 341 6.81 -19.84 -20.78
C GLU A 341 5.31 -20.01 -20.52
N THR A 342 4.92 -21.14 -19.94
CA THR A 342 3.55 -21.36 -19.48
C THR A 342 3.37 -20.80 -18.07
N ILE A 343 2.46 -19.84 -17.90
CA ILE A 343 1.96 -19.40 -16.61
C ILE A 343 0.74 -20.25 -16.24
N THR A 344 0.70 -20.77 -15.01
CA THR A 344 -0.42 -21.58 -14.48
C THR A 344 -1.07 -20.90 -13.28
N GLY A 345 -2.40 -20.79 -13.27
CA GLY A 345 -3.19 -20.31 -12.15
C GLY A 345 -3.42 -21.40 -11.10
N GLY A 346 -3.14 -21.09 -9.84
CA GLY A 346 -3.19 -22.05 -8.74
C GLY A 346 -4.60 -22.51 -8.35
N THR A 347 -5.59 -21.63 -8.47
CA THR A 347 -6.99 -21.94 -8.10
C THR A 347 -7.79 -22.39 -9.31
N SER A 348 -7.66 -21.68 -10.44
CA SER A 348 -8.42 -21.94 -11.66
C SER A 348 -7.87 -23.10 -12.49
N GLY A 349 -6.60 -23.47 -12.29
CA GLY A 349 -5.87 -24.42 -13.13
C GLY A 349 -5.70 -23.96 -14.58
N LYS A 350 -6.01 -22.68 -14.89
CA LYS A 350 -5.89 -22.13 -16.23
C LYS A 350 -4.44 -21.81 -16.56
N THR A 351 -4.13 -21.86 -17.84
CA THR A 351 -2.78 -21.69 -18.37
C THR A 351 -2.77 -20.62 -19.44
N ALA A 352 -1.70 -19.83 -19.48
CA ALA A 352 -1.40 -18.90 -20.57
C ALA A 352 0.06 -19.04 -21.00
N THR A 353 0.33 -18.95 -22.30
CA THR A 353 1.71 -18.95 -22.83
C THR A 353 2.16 -17.51 -23.01
N THR A 354 3.15 -17.07 -22.24
CA THR A 354 3.67 -15.70 -22.32
C THR A 354 4.31 -15.44 -23.68
N SER A 355 4.21 -14.21 -24.16
CA SER A 355 4.84 -13.75 -25.40
C SER A 355 5.72 -12.52 -25.19
N SER A 356 5.88 -12.08 -23.94
CA SER A 356 6.78 -11.01 -23.52
C SER A 356 7.32 -11.28 -22.12
N THR A 357 8.33 -10.52 -21.72
CA THR A 357 8.64 -10.31 -20.30
C THR A 357 7.63 -9.32 -19.69
N VAL A 358 7.68 -9.14 -18.37
CA VAL A 358 6.84 -8.15 -17.67
C VAL A 358 7.23 -6.74 -18.08
N THR A 359 6.23 -5.91 -18.38
CA THR A 359 6.36 -4.45 -18.51
C THR A 359 5.84 -3.81 -17.22
N GLY A 360 6.66 -2.97 -16.58
CA GLY A 360 6.29 -2.28 -15.34
C GLY A 360 5.04 -1.40 -15.49
N ALA A 361 4.13 -1.52 -14.54
CA ALA A 361 2.90 -0.75 -14.46
C ALA A 361 2.50 -0.61 -12.99
N TYR A 362 2.02 0.56 -12.59
CA TYR A 362 1.66 0.83 -11.19
C TYR A 362 0.15 0.97 -10.98
N TYR A 363 -0.67 0.66 -11.98
CA TYR A 363 -2.12 0.73 -11.84
C TYR A 363 -2.85 -0.25 -12.74
N THR A 364 -4.08 -0.54 -12.33
CA THR A 364 -5.11 -1.20 -13.14
C THR A 364 -6.40 -0.40 -13.01
N GLY A 365 -7.22 -0.43 -14.06
CA GLY A 365 -8.55 0.11 -13.93
C GLY A 365 -9.48 -0.81 -13.13
N LYS A 366 -10.32 -0.21 -12.30
CA LYS A 366 -11.40 -0.81 -11.51
C LYS A 366 -12.64 0.09 -11.59
N ALA A 367 -13.82 -0.50 -11.55
CA ALA A 367 -15.09 0.22 -11.63
C ALA A 367 -15.99 -0.17 -10.47
N PHE A 368 -16.75 0.81 -9.96
CA PHE A 368 -17.89 0.48 -9.11
C PHE A 368 -18.97 -0.21 -9.94
N THR A 369 -19.93 -0.84 -9.26
CA THR A 369 -21.08 -1.48 -9.90
C THR A 369 -21.75 -0.51 -10.88
N GLN A 370 -21.78 -0.88 -12.17
CA GLN A 370 -22.36 -0.09 -13.27
C GLN A 370 -21.74 1.31 -13.44
N GLY A 371 -20.51 1.51 -12.97
CA GLY A 371 -19.76 2.76 -13.08
C GLY A 371 -18.65 2.71 -14.13
N THR A 372 -18.01 3.86 -14.33
CA THR A 372 -16.81 3.99 -15.18
C THR A 372 -15.58 3.41 -14.48
N GLU A 373 -14.66 2.87 -15.28
CA GLU A 373 -13.36 2.39 -14.82
C GLU A 373 -12.42 3.56 -14.50
N TYR A 374 -11.79 3.53 -13.32
CA TYR A 374 -10.73 4.45 -12.88
C TYR A 374 -9.53 3.66 -12.41
N ASN A 375 -8.33 4.27 -12.47
CA ASN A 375 -7.09 3.60 -12.16
C ASN A 375 -6.81 3.55 -10.65
N TYR A 376 -6.33 2.40 -10.18
CA TYR A 376 -5.89 2.16 -8.80
C TYR A 376 -4.61 1.30 -8.80
N SER A 377 -3.74 1.53 -7.81
CA SER A 377 -2.41 0.94 -7.67
C SER A 377 -2.35 -0.24 -6.69
N VAL A 378 -3.29 -0.32 -5.76
CA VAL A 378 -3.38 -1.42 -4.80
C VAL A 378 -4.82 -1.90 -4.73
N ILE A 379 -5.02 -3.21 -4.77
CA ILE A 379 -6.30 -3.87 -4.56
C ILE A 379 -6.27 -4.54 -3.18
N ILE A 380 -7.22 -4.20 -2.34
CA ILE A 380 -7.46 -4.82 -1.04
C ILE A 380 -8.71 -5.68 -1.18
N ASN A 381 -8.52 -7.00 -1.17
CA ASN A 381 -9.63 -7.94 -1.07
C ASN A 381 -9.92 -8.19 0.41
N CYS A 382 -11.10 -7.76 0.83
CA CYS A 382 -11.53 -7.75 2.22
C CYS A 382 -12.03 -9.11 2.72
N ALA A 383 -12.09 -10.15 1.88
CA ALA A 383 -12.51 -11.50 2.27
C ALA A 383 -13.87 -11.55 3.03
N THR A 384 -14.83 -10.73 2.61
CA THR A 384 -16.16 -10.51 3.20
C THR A 384 -16.17 -9.91 4.60
N ARG A 385 -15.02 -9.45 5.11
CA ARG A 385 -14.90 -8.81 6.42
C ARG A 385 -15.48 -7.40 6.42
N PRO A 386 -15.95 -6.92 7.60
CA PRO A 386 -16.26 -5.51 7.80
C PRO A 386 -15.03 -4.63 7.54
N LEU A 387 -15.25 -3.44 6.98
CA LEU A 387 -14.17 -2.49 6.69
C LEU A 387 -13.45 -1.98 7.94
N SER A 388 -14.09 -2.05 9.12
CA SER A 388 -13.41 -1.78 10.40
C SER A 388 -12.31 -2.81 10.68
N GLU A 389 -12.58 -4.10 10.49
CA GLU A 389 -11.57 -5.16 10.68
C GLU A 389 -10.44 -5.05 9.65
N VAL A 390 -10.79 -4.73 8.40
CA VAL A 390 -9.82 -4.51 7.33
C VAL A 390 -8.92 -3.32 7.67
N TYR A 391 -9.48 -2.21 8.17
CA TYR A 391 -8.71 -1.06 8.63
C TYR A 391 -7.70 -1.43 9.72
N GLU A 392 -8.12 -2.16 10.74
CA GLU A 392 -7.25 -2.64 11.82
C GLU A 392 -6.13 -3.55 11.28
N TYR A 393 -6.44 -4.42 10.32
CA TYR A 393 -5.42 -5.26 9.67
C TYR A 393 -4.40 -4.45 8.88
N LEU A 394 -4.84 -3.42 8.14
CA LEU A 394 -3.94 -2.54 7.38
C LEU A 394 -3.00 -1.75 8.31
N LYS A 395 -3.49 -1.33 9.47
CA LYS A 395 -2.66 -0.75 10.54
C LYS A 395 -1.69 -1.79 11.11
N TYR A 396 -2.18 -2.98 11.42
CA TYR A 396 -1.36 -4.08 11.93
C TYR A 396 -0.18 -4.39 11.00
N VAL A 397 -0.40 -4.58 9.70
CA VAL A 397 0.69 -4.90 8.75
C VAL A 397 1.65 -3.74 8.50
N THR A 398 1.32 -2.51 8.95
CA THR A 398 2.19 -1.33 8.81
C THR A 398 2.79 -0.84 10.14
N ARG A 399 2.46 -1.50 11.27
CA ARG A 399 2.99 -1.17 12.60
C ARG A 399 4.51 -1.39 12.68
N ILE A 400 5.14 -0.84 13.71
CA ILE A 400 6.54 -1.11 14.00
C ILE A 400 6.83 -2.62 14.14
N SER A 401 8.01 -3.07 13.69
CA SER A 401 8.40 -4.49 13.63
C SER A 401 7.59 -5.36 12.68
N SER A 402 6.70 -4.79 11.86
CA SER A 402 6.02 -5.54 10.81
C SER A 402 6.98 -5.86 9.66
N THR A 403 7.22 -7.14 9.42
CA THR A 403 7.99 -7.67 8.29
C THR A 403 7.09 -8.00 7.08
N PHE A 404 5.83 -7.55 7.07
CA PHE A 404 4.93 -7.80 5.95
C PHE A 404 5.54 -7.23 4.66
N THR A 405 5.70 -8.06 3.64
CA THR A 405 6.33 -7.64 2.38
C THR A 405 5.35 -6.84 1.53
N MET A 406 5.69 -5.57 1.29
CA MET A 406 4.99 -4.66 0.38
C MET A 406 5.72 -4.60 -0.95
N TYR A 407 5.03 -4.17 -2.01
CA TYR A 407 5.59 -4.05 -3.36
C TYR A 407 5.26 -2.69 -3.98
N PRO A 408 5.62 -1.57 -3.33
CA PRO A 408 5.43 -0.24 -3.89
C PRO A 408 6.19 -0.11 -5.21
N THR A 409 5.71 0.80 -6.05
CA THR A 409 6.31 1.08 -7.36
C THR A 409 6.97 2.45 -7.36
N ALA A 410 7.99 2.62 -8.20
CA ALA A 410 8.63 3.90 -8.42
C ALA A 410 8.87 4.14 -9.91
N THR A 411 8.55 5.35 -10.38
CA THR A 411 9.01 5.84 -11.69
C THR A 411 10.42 6.42 -11.52
N GLN A 412 11.43 5.70 -12.00
CA GLN A 412 12.85 6.09 -11.86
C GLN A 412 13.19 7.28 -12.75
N GLN A 413 14.09 8.16 -12.31
CA GLN A 413 14.53 9.33 -13.08
C GLN A 413 14.90 8.98 -14.53
N GLY A 414 14.17 9.51 -15.52
CA GLY A 414 14.36 9.21 -16.95
C GLY A 414 14.12 7.74 -17.36
N GLY A 415 13.56 6.92 -16.47
CA GLY A 415 13.44 5.46 -16.61
C GLY A 415 12.00 4.95 -16.56
N ALA A 416 11.88 3.63 -16.62
CA ALA A 416 10.60 2.92 -16.56
C ALA A 416 10.07 2.80 -15.11
N VAL A 417 8.82 2.39 -14.99
CA VAL A 417 8.24 1.97 -13.71
C VAL A 417 8.95 0.70 -13.22
N THR A 418 9.40 0.73 -11.99
CA THR A 418 10.04 -0.37 -11.27
C THR A 418 9.29 -0.64 -9.97
N TRP A 419 9.57 -1.76 -9.33
CA TRP A 419 9.10 -2.06 -7.98
C TRP A 419 10.22 -2.70 -7.18
N SER A 420 10.22 -2.42 -5.88
CA SER A 420 11.10 -3.04 -4.90
C SER A 420 10.28 -3.48 -3.71
N THR A 421 10.75 -4.52 -3.01
CA THR A 421 10.10 -4.95 -1.78
C THR A 421 10.40 -3.95 -0.67
N LYS A 422 9.39 -3.64 0.14
CA LYS A 422 9.54 -2.80 1.33
C LYS A 422 8.86 -3.47 2.51
N GLU A 423 9.45 -3.40 3.69
CA GLU A 423 8.77 -3.89 4.90
C GLU A 423 7.58 -2.99 5.25
N GLY A 424 6.50 -3.58 5.76
CA GLY A 424 5.28 -2.86 6.09
C GLY A 424 5.50 -1.70 7.06
N GLN A 425 6.43 -1.85 8.01
CA GLN A 425 6.82 -0.77 8.92
C GLN A 425 7.40 0.46 8.20
N LEU A 426 7.95 0.31 7.00
CA LEU A 426 8.57 1.41 6.23
C LEU A 426 7.66 1.91 5.08
N TYR A 427 6.51 1.26 4.85
CA TYR A 427 5.60 1.62 3.76
C TYR A 427 4.81 2.90 4.05
N ILE A 428 4.84 3.88 3.14
CA ILE A 428 4.12 5.17 3.29
C ILE A 428 3.12 5.46 2.15
N ARG A 429 3.32 4.88 0.97
CA ARG A 429 2.49 5.09 -0.23
C ARG A 429 2.72 4.03 -1.30
N ALA A 430 1.74 3.85 -2.17
CA ALA A 430 1.75 2.81 -3.20
C ALA A 430 2.66 3.10 -4.40
N HIS A 431 2.85 4.38 -4.74
CA HIS A 431 3.63 4.82 -5.88
C HIS A 431 4.46 6.06 -5.57
N GLU A 432 5.70 6.06 -6.03
CA GLU A 432 6.60 7.21 -6.04
C GLU A 432 6.98 7.61 -7.46
N ASP A 433 7.16 8.90 -7.68
CA ASP A 433 7.64 9.44 -8.94
C ASP A 433 8.91 10.24 -8.67
N LEU A 434 10.06 9.64 -9.03
CA LEU A 434 11.40 10.15 -8.78
C LEU A 434 11.94 10.98 -9.96
N GLN A 435 11.08 11.42 -10.89
CA GLN A 435 11.48 12.40 -11.91
C GLN A 435 11.89 13.74 -11.27
N THR A 436 12.74 14.50 -11.95
CA THR A 436 13.05 15.90 -11.58
C THR A 436 11.81 16.82 -11.63
N SER A 437 10.82 16.44 -12.43
CA SER A 437 9.50 17.07 -12.50
C SER A 437 8.47 15.97 -12.40
N PRO A 438 8.11 15.55 -11.18
CA PRO A 438 7.20 14.44 -10.96
C PRO A 438 5.84 14.72 -11.60
N THR A 439 5.34 13.73 -12.32
CA THR A 439 4.01 13.75 -12.95
C THR A 439 2.91 13.41 -11.96
N ASN A 440 3.19 12.52 -10.99
CA ASN A 440 2.21 12.09 -10.02
C ASN A 440 2.86 11.43 -8.79
N ILE A 441 3.13 12.21 -7.75
CA ILE A 441 3.55 11.68 -6.45
C ILE A 441 2.31 11.48 -5.59
N PHE A 442 2.13 10.26 -5.07
CA PHE A 442 1.03 10.00 -4.14
C PHE A 442 1.33 10.66 -2.80
N SER A 443 0.35 11.40 -2.29
CA SER A 443 0.45 12.02 -0.97
C SER A 443 0.34 10.94 0.11
N PRO A 444 1.34 10.78 0.99
CA PRO A 444 1.25 9.83 2.10
C PRO A 444 0.10 10.17 3.05
N VAL A 445 -0.61 9.15 3.54
CA VAL A 445 -1.57 9.29 4.63
C VAL A 445 -0.87 8.89 5.92
N LYS A 446 -0.31 9.86 6.63
CA LYS A 446 0.50 9.67 7.85
C LYS A 446 -0.16 8.77 8.90
N ALA A 447 -1.43 9.04 9.20
CA ALA A 447 -2.22 8.34 10.21
C ALA A 447 -2.37 6.82 9.98
N SER A 448 -2.37 6.41 8.71
CA SER A 448 -2.54 5.03 8.25
C SER A 448 -2.24 4.93 6.74
N PRO A 449 -1.15 4.25 6.32
CA PRO A 449 -0.65 4.32 4.94
C PRO A 449 -1.61 3.88 3.83
N PHE A 450 -2.62 3.05 4.14
CA PHE A 450 -3.62 2.60 3.16
C PHE A 450 -4.93 3.41 3.20
N GLY A 451 -5.10 4.29 4.19
CA GLY A 451 -6.34 5.04 4.39
C GLY A 451 -6.80 5.04 5.84
N THR A 452 -7.71 5.95 6.18
CA THR A 452 -8.26 6.12 7.53
C THR A 452 -9.67 5.56 7.64
N PHE A 453 -10.13 5.31 8.87
CA PHE A 453 -11.51 4.91 9.14
C PHE A 453 -12.15 5.90 10.10
N ALA A 454 -13.32 6.44 9.74
CA ALA A 454 -14.04 7.39 10.58
C ALA A 454 -15.54 7.34 10.30
N GLY A 455 -16.37 7.42 11.35
CA GLY A 455 -17.82 7.47 11.22
C GLY A 455 -18.43 6.25 10.53
N GLY A 456 -17.81 5.07 10.68
CA GLY A 456 -18.23 3.84 10.00
C GLY A 456 -17.84 3.77 8.52
N LYS A 457 -17.00 4.70 8.03
CA LYS A 457 -16.59 4.80 6.63
C LYS A 457 -15.07 4.68 6.48
N PHE A 458 -14.63 3.88 5.51
CA PHE A 458 -13.22 3.80 5.11
C PHE A 458 -12.88 4.87 4.06
N PHE A 459 -11.81 5.62 4.29
CA PHE A 459 -11.27 6.62 3.36
C PHE A 459 -9.92 6.13 2.85
N GLY A 460 -9.92 5.51 1.67
CA GLY A 460 -8.72 4.94 1.05
C GLY A 460 -7.72 6.02 0.65
N ALA A 461 -6.43 5.73 0.84
CA ALA A 461 -5.35 6.56 0.32
C ALA A 461 -5.35 6.58 -1.23
N GLN A 462 -4.55 7.46 -1.82
CA GLN A 462 -4.44 7.58 -3.28
C GLN A 462 -4.01 6.25 -3.92
N GLY A 463 -4.77 5.81 -4.92
CA GLY A 463 -4.55 4.56 -5.63
C GLY A 463 -5.01 3.30 -4.88
N ILE A 464 -5.73 3.41 -3.77
CA ILE A 464 -6.24 2.23 -3.04
C ILE A 464 -7.66 1.88 -3.51
N TRP A 465 -7.84 0.62 -3.91
CA TRP A 465 -9.12 0.00 -4.21
C TRP A 465 -9.46 -1.05 -3.15
N VAL A 466 -10.73 -1.11 -2.74
CA VAL A 466 -11.25 -2.15 -1.84
C VAL A 466 -12.33 -2.95 -2.54
N GLU A 467 -12.36 -4.27 -2.34
CA GLU A 467 -13.38 -5.16 -2.90
C GLU A 467 -13.70 -6.32 -1.96
N ASN A 468 -14.84 -6.98 -2.23
CA ASN A 468 -15.28 -8.14 -1.48
C ASN A 468 -15.38 -7.86 0.03
N MET A 469 -15.86 -6.68 0.43
CA MET A 469 -16.17 -6.36 1.82
C MET A 469 -17.48 -7.00 2.27
N ALA A 470 -17.76 -6.93 3.58
CA ALA A 470 -19.07 -7.28 4.13
C ALA A 470 -20.21 -6.55 3.40
N ALA A 471 -21.34 -7.24 3.21
CA ALA A 471 -22.48 -6.69 2.46
C ALA A 471 -23.05 -5.39 3.08
N SER A 472 -22.87 -5.15 4.38
CA SER A 472 -23.24 -3.91 5.06
C SER A 472 -22.40 -2.70 4.63
N ASP A 473 -21.20 -2.94 4.10
CA ASP A 473 -20.17 -1.92 3.90
C ASP A 473 -19.96 -1.56 2.43
N VAL A 474 -20.76 -2.13 1.52
CA VAL A 474 -20.68 -1.91 0.06
C VAL A 474 -20.91 -0.45 -0.37
N GLN A 475 -21.32 0.41 0.56
CA GLN A 475 -21.47 1.86 0.39
C GLN A 475 -20.67 2.67 1.41
N SER A 476 -20.01 2.01 2.36
CA SER A 476 -19.36 2.61 3.53
C SER A 476 -17.88 2.90 3.29
N PHE A 477 -17.56 3.46 2.11
CA PHE A 477 -16.19 3.83 1.78
C PHE A 477 -16.11 4.97 0.76
N GLN A 478 -14.93 5.57 0.63
CA GLN A 478 -14.56 6.56 -0.35
C GLN A 478 -13.09 6.37 -0.69
N LEU A 479 -12.77 6.45 -1.98
CA LEU A 479 -11.43 6.16 -2.48
C LEU A 479 -10.89 7.38 -3.22
N ILE A 480 -9.58 7.40 -3.44
CA ILE A 480 -8.91 8.37 -4.29
C ILE A 480 -8.25 7.57 -5.41
N ASP A 481 -8.61 7.84 -6.66
CA ASP A 481 -7.99 7.17 -7.81
C ASP A 481 -6.52 7.57 -7.96
N THR A 482 -5.76 6.91 -8.84
CA THR A 482 -4.35 7.29 -9.05
C THR A 482 -4.19 8.73 -9.50
N GLY A 483 -5.19 9.34 -10.15
CA GLY A 483 -5.16 10.74 -10.57
C GLY A 483 -5.46 11.75 -9.45
N GLY A 484 -5.62 11.30 -8.21
CA GLY A 484 -5.89 12.17 -7.06
C GLY A 484 -7.36 12.60 -6.94
N THR A 485 -8.26 12.03 -7.73
CA THR A 485 -9.69 12.37 -7.68
C THR A 485 -10.44 11.45 -6.73
N THR A 486 -11.25 12.05 -5.85
CA THR A 486 -12.14 11.31 -4.95
C THR A 486 -13.25 10.58 -5.72
N ARG A 487 -13.48 9.32 -5.36
CA ARG A 487 -14.49 8.42 -5.92
C ARG A 487 -15.34 7.82 -4.80
N THR A 488 -16.67 7.84 -4.97
CA THR A 488 -17.62 7.27 -4.01
C THR A 488 -18.43 6.16 -4.66
N PRO A 489 -18.72 5.06 -3.95
CA PRO A 489 -19.63 4.03 -4.44
C PRO A 489 -21.02 4.64 -4.70
N PRO A 490 -21.77 4.13 -5.69
CA PRO A 490 -23.13 4.58 -5.95
C PRO A 490 -24.06 4.20 -4.80
N ASN A 491 -25.09 5.03 -4.58
CA ASN A 491 -26.14 4.70 -3.61
C ASN A 491 -26.95 3.51 -4.14
N GLN A 492 -26.84 2.35 -3.50
CA GLN A 492 -27.61 1.14 -3.84
C GLN A 492 -28.75 0.98 -2.85
N GLN A 493 -29.97 0.90 -3.39
CA GLN A 493 -31.18 0.83 -2.59
C GLN A 493 -32.06 -0.33 -3.05
N THR A 494 -32.80 -0.89 -2.09
CA THR A 494 -33.58 -2.12 -2.30
C THR A 494 -35.06 -1.82 -2.41
N ILE A 495 -35.72 -2.51 -3.34
CA ILE A 495 -37.17 -2.59 -3.44
C ILE A 495 -37.58 -3.97 -2.92
N THR A 496 -38.43 -4.01 -1.89
CA THR A 496 -38.90 -5.26 -1.28
C THR A 496 -40.42 -5.34 -1.26
N ILE A 497 -40.96 -6.45 -1.78
CA ILE A 497 -42.37 -6.80 -1.66
C ILE A 497 -42.49 -8.01 -0.74
N ALA A 498 -43.16 -7.84 0.40
CA ALA A 498 -43.33 -8.89 1.42
C ALA A 498 -44.75 -9.48 1.44
N ASN A 499 -44.95 -10.51 2.28
CA ASN A 499 -46.21 -11.26 2.44
C ASN A 499 -46.72 -11.93 1.14
N LEU A 500 -45.76 -12.47 0.40
CA LEU A 500 -46.00 -13.23 -0.82
C LEU A 500 -46.19 -14.73 -0.52
N GLN A 501 -46.73 -15.45 -1.48
CA GLN A 501 -46.78 -16.90 -1.50
C GLN A 501 -46.16 -17.41 -2.80
N SER A 502 -45.56 -18.60 -2.74
CA SER A 502 -45.06 -19.26 -3.95
C SER A 502 -46.17 -19.38 -5.00
N GLY A 503 -45.88 -18.93 -6.23
CA GLY A 503 -46.85 -18.84 -7.33
C GLY A 503 -47.46 -17.45 -7.54
N ASP A 504 -47.27 -16.49 -6.63
CA ASP A 504 -47.73 -15.11 -6.82
C ASP A 504 -47.01 -14.46 -8.00
N ARG A 505 -47.75 -13.79 -8.89
CA ARG A 505 -47.16 -12.96 -9.95
C ARG A 505 -46.93 -11.57 -9.38
N VAL A 506 -45.68 -11.13 -9.34
CA VAL A 506 -45.25 -9.88 -8.72
C VAL A 506 -44.57 -9.01 -9.77
N ALA A 507 -44.97 -7.75 -9.84
CA ALA A 507 -44.31 -6.79 -10.69
C ALA A 507 -44.18 -5.41 -10.01
N VAL A 508 -43.06 -4.75 -10.25
CA VAL A 508 -42.79 -3.37 -9.84
C VAL A 508 -42.35 -2.59 -11.06
N PHE A 509 -43.13 -1.58 -11.42
CA PHE A 509 -42.93 -0.76 -12.61
C PHE A 509 -42.58 0.66 -12.23
N ARG A 510 -41.77 1.33 -13.06
CA ARG A 510 -41.64 2.78 -13.03
C ARG A 510 -42.88 3.43 -13.65
N THR A 511 -43.34 4.53 -13.06
CA THR A 511 -44.54 5.25 -13.52
C THR A 511 -44.23 6.66 -14.02
N THR A 512 -45.08 7.18 -14.91
CA THR A 512 -45.10 8.60 -15.26
C THR A 512 -45.93 9.41 -14.25
N SER A 513 -47.05 8.85 -13.81
CA SER A 513 -47.89 9.41 -12.74
C SER A 513 -48.85 8.36 -12.20
N GLY A 514 -49.09 8.35 -10.89
CA GLY A 514 -50.05 7.44 -10.25
C GLY A 514 -49.81 5.98 -10.65
N THR A 515 -50.82 5.37 -11.29
CA THR A 515 -50.79 3.97 -11.75
C THR A 515 -50.40 3.82 -13.23
N THR A 516 -49.98 4.91 -13.90
CA THR A 516 -49.59 4.91 -15.30
C THR A 516 -48.14 4.45 -15.45
N ILE A 517 -47.95 3.24 -15.98
CA ILE A 517 -46.62 2.66 -16.25
C ILE A 517 -45.92 3.48 -17.34
N ASN A 518 -44.65 3.82 -17.13
CA ASN A 518 -43.81 4.42 -18.16
C ASN A 518 -43.39 3.33 -19.17
N LYS A 519 -44.21 3.10 -20.21
CA LYS A 519 -43.93 2.10 -21.26
C LYS A 519 -42.94 2.58 -22.33
N SER A 520 -42.58 3.86 -22.28
CA SER A 520 -41.64 4.52 -23.18
C SER A 520 -40.39 4.96 -22.42
N MET A 521 -39.84 4.07 -21.58
CA MET A 521 -38.55 4.33 -20.93
C MET A 521 -37.42 4.40 -21.97
N TYR A 522 -37.53 3.56 -23.00
CA TYR A 522 -36.59 3.47 -24.10
C TYR A 522 -37.33 3.39 -25.44
N THR A 523 -36.71 3.86 -26.51
CA THR A 523 -37.18 3.72 -27.89
C THR A 523 -36.25 2.77 -28.65
N ALA A 524 -36.82 1.94 -29.53
CA ALA A 524 -36.02 0.97 -30.28
C ALA A 524 -35.09 1.68 -31.28
N ALA A 525 -33.85 1.21 -31.38
CA ALA A 525 -32.95 1.55 -32.47
C ALA A 525 -33.17 0.62 -33.68
N SER A 526 -32.52 0.94 -34.80
CA SER A 526 -32.48 0.05 -35.97
C SER A 526 -31.85 -1.32 -35.64
N GLY A 527 -32.25 -2.36 -36.41
CA GLY A 527 -31.60 -3.68 -36.35
C GLY A 527 -32.18 -4.70 -35.37
N ASN A 528 -33.30 -4.40 -34.71
CA ASN A 528 -34.02 -5.33 -33.82
C ASN A 528 -34.89 -6.33 -34.60
N ASN A 529 -34.25 -7.37 -35.13
CA ASN A 529 -34.89 -8.38 -35.98
C ASN A 529 -35.29 -9.64 -35.20
N SER A 530 -36.27 -10.38 -35.74
CA SER A 530 -36.65 -11.70 -35.21
C SER A 530 -35.43 -12.63 -35.14
N GLY A 531 -35.32 -13.39 -34.04
CA GLY A 531 -34.20 -14.29 -33.76
C GLY A 531 -32.99 -13.63 -33.09
N ASN A 532 -32.94 -12.30 -32.94
CA ASN A 532 -31.86 -11.65 -32.20
C ASN A 532 -31.91 -12.04 -30.70
N SER A 533 -30.73 -12.28 -30.11
CA SER A 533 -30.54 -12.41 -28.66
C SER A 533 -30.17 -11.09 -27.98
N THR A 534 -30.37 -9.98 -28.67
CA THR A 534 -30.08 -8.61 -28.22
C THR A 534 -31.24 -7.69 -28.58
N PHE A 535 -31.39 -6.61 -27.82
CA PHE A 535 -32.29 -5.51 -28.17
C PHE A 535 -31.56 -4.18 -27.96
N VAL A 536 -31.49 -3.39 -29.02
CA VAL A 536 -30.77 -2.12 -29.06
C VAL A 536 -31.77 -0.97 -28.95
N VAL A 537 -31.50 -0.02 -28.06
CA VAL A 537 -32.31 1.18 -27.85
C VAL A 537 -31.56 2.43 -28.31
N ASN A 538 -32.25 3.55 -28.50
CA ASN A 538 -31.61 4.81 -28.91
C ASN A 538 -30.91 5.51 -27.75
N GLU A 539 -31.44 5.35 -26.55
CA GLU A 539 -30.93 5.99 -25.35
C GLU A 539 -29.80 5.19 -24.71
N THR A 540 -28.95 5.87 -23.93
CA THR A 540 -28.08 5.18 -22.98
C THR A 540 -28.93 4.56 -21.88
N ILE A 541 -28.78 3.27 -21.65
CA ILE A 541 -29.47 2.54 -20.58
C ILE A 541 -29.03 3.14 -19.24
N SER A 542 -30.02 3.57 -18.45
CA SER A 542 -29.78 4.29 -17.20
C SER A 542 -29.26 3.36 -16.11
N ALA A 543 -28.35 3.85 -15.25
CA ALA A 543 -27.67 3.07 -14.21
C ALA A 543 -28.61 2.51 -13.11
N ASP A 544 -29.85 3.00 -13.03
CA ASP A 544 -30.90 2.46 -12.16
C ASP A 544 -31.61 1.23 -12.75
N THR A 545 -31.30 0.86 -13.99
CA THR A 545 -31.79 -0.37 -14.61
C THR A 545 -31.13 -1.56 -13.94
N PRO A 546 -31.89 -2.59 -13.48
CA PRO A 546 -31.28 -3.80 -12.93
C PRO A 546 -30.23 -4.39 -13.87
N ALA A 547 -29.11 -4.89 -13.33
CA ALA A 547 -28.03 -5.45 -14.15
C ALA A 547 -28.47 -6.68 -14.97
N SER A 548 -29.46 -7.43 -14.47
CA SER A 548 -30.17 -8.50 -15.17
C SER A 548 -31.65 -8.45 -14.78
N GLY A 549 -32.55 -8.96 -15.60
CA GLY A 549 -33.97 -8.89 -15.27
C GLY A 549 -34.88 -9.18 -16.45
N SER A 550 -36.02 -8.50 -16.49
CA SER A 550 -36.97 -8.57 -17.59
C SER A 550 -37.09 -7.23 -18.29
N ILE A 551 -37.20 -7.25 -19.61
CA ILE A 551 -37.56 -6.11 -20.44
C ILE A 551 -38.90 -6.42 -21.13
N ARG A 552 -39.75 -5.41 -21.23
CA ARG A 552 -41.01 -5.50 -21.96
C ARG A 552 -40.93 -4.59 -23.17
N ILE A 553 -41.09 -5.18 -24.35
CA ILE A 553 -41.04 -4.48 -25.63
C ILE A 553 -42.47 -4.28 -26.12
N VAL A 554 -42.80 -3.05 -26.51
CA VAL A 554 -44.13 -2.61 -26.92
C VAL A 554 -44.06 -2.18 -28.38
N ASP A 555 -44.68 -2.96 -29.26
CA ASP A 555 -44.95 -2.56 -30.63
C ASP A 555 -46.26 -1.77 -30.68
N THR A 556 -46.17 -0.47 -30.92
CA THR A 556 -47.33 0.43 -30.93
C THR A 556 -48.20 0.28 -32.18
N THR A 557 -47.71 -0.40 -33.23
CA THR A 557 -48.51 -0.71 -34.42
C THR A 557 -49.37 -1.96 -34.23
N ASP A 558 -48.96 -2.86 -33.34
CA ASP A 558 -49.73 -4.05 -32.98
C ASP A 558 -50.89 -3.66 -32.05
N THR A 559 -52.12 -3.88 -32.50
CA THR A 559 -53.33 -3.66 -31.71
C THR A 559 -53.84 -4.93 -31.02
N SER A 560 -53.21 -6.07 -31.26
CA SER A 560 -53.57 -7.35 -30.64
C SER A 560 -53.12 -7.43 -29.18
N ALA A 561 -53.41 -8.58 -28.56
CA ALA A 561 -52.94 -8.91 -27.22
C ALA A 561 -51.42 -9.14 -27.15
N THR A 562 -50.73 -9.33 -28.28
CA THR A 562 -49.28 -9.57 -28.33
C THR A 562 -48.44 -8.31 -28.51
N ARG A 563 -49.08 -7.13 -28.50
CA ARG A 563 -48.39 -5.85 -28.68
C ARG A 563 -47.27 -5.60 -27.67
N GLU A 564 -47.36 -6.26 -26.51
CA GLU A 564 -46.38 -6.16 -25.44
C GLU A 564 -45.85 -7.55 -25.11
N VAL A 565 -44.56 -7.75 -25.36
CA VAL A 565 -43.88 -9.04 -25.15
C VAL A 565 -42.82 -8.88 -24.09
N ARG A 566 -42.73 -9.87 -23.20
CA ARG A 566 -41.73 -9.92 -22.12
C ARG A 566 -40.56 -10.82 -22.55
N TYR A 567 -39.36 -10.30 -22.35
CA TYR A 567 -38.09 -11.02 -22.50
C TYR A 567 -37.30 -10.92 -21.19
N THR A 568 -36.47 -11.92 -20.88
CA THR A 568 -35.42 -11.77 -19.86
C THR A 568 -34.13 -11.32 -20.52
N TYR A 569 -33.29 -10.57 -19.83
CA TYR A 569 -31.93 -10.21 -20.26
C TYR A 569 -30.93 -10.57 -19.15
N THR A 570 -29.71 -10.95 -19.55
CA THR A 570 -28.65 -11.33 -18.59
C THR A 570 -27.68 -10.18 -18.31
N SER A 571 -27.59 -9.21 -19.21
CA SER A 571 -26.74 -8.03 -19.06
C SER A 571 -27.19 -6.91 -20.00
N TRP A 572 -26.66 -5.71 -19.77
CA TRP A 572 -26.72 -4.61 -20.72
C TRP A 572 -25.42 -3.81 -20.70
N SER A 573 -25.14 -3.10 -21.79
CA SER A 573 -24.03 -2.16 -21.88
C SER A 573 -24.40 -1.06 -22.86
N SER A 574 -24.08 0.18 -22.48
CA SER A 574 -24.41 1.38 -23.26
C SER A 574 -25.89 1.39 -23.66
N SER A 575 -26.23 1.07 -24.91
CA SER A 575 -27.59 1.06 -25.45
C SER A 575 -28.12 -0.34 -25.82
N THR A 576 -27.44 -1.42 -25.42
CA THR A 576 -27.80 -2.78 -25.83
C THR A 576 -28.08 -3.69 -24.65
N PHE A 577 -29.29 -4.26 -24.61
CA PHE A 577 -29.62 -5.41 -23.76
C PHE A 577 -29.14 -6.69 -24.45
N SER A 578 -28.49 -7.57 -23.69
CA SER A 578 -27.86 -8.80 -24.19
C SER A 578 -28.34 -10.05 -23.46
N GLY A 579 -28.25 -11.20 -24.14
CA GLY A 579 -28.68 -12.48 -23.61
C GLY A 579 -30.20 -12.57 -23.47
N LEU A 580 -30.93 -12.06 -24.45
CA LEU A 580 -32.38 -12.13 -24.45
C LEU A 580 -32.89 -13.57 -24.53
N SER A 581 -33.86 -13.89 -23.68
CA SER A 581 -34.57 -15.17 -23.70
C SER A 581 -36.08 -14.98 -23.51
N PRO A 582 -36.91 -15.56 -24.40
CA PRO A 582 -36.53 -16.11 -25.71
C PRO A 582 -35.84 -15.06 -26.61
N THR A 583 -35.28 -15.46 -27.77
CA THR A 583 -34.87 -14.48 -28.78
C THR A 583 -36.08 -13.69 -29.29
N LEU A 584 -35.87 -12.51 -29.88
CA LEU A 584 -36.95 -11.66 -30.38
C LEU A 584 -37.91 -12.46 -31.29
N ASP A 585 -39.21 -12.41 -30.99
CA ASP A 585 -40.24 -13.18 -31.69
C ASP A 585 -40.57 -12.62 -33.08
N ARG A 586 -40.31 -11.32 -33.28
CA ARG A 586 -40.63 -10.57 -34.50
C ARG A 586 -39.62 -9.45 -34.74
N ASN A 587 -39.76 -8.78 -35.88
CA ASN A 587 -39.04 -7.55 -36.16
C ASN A 587 -39.70 -6.39 -35.40
N TYR A 588 -38.89 -5.56 -34.74
CA TYR A 588 -39.35 -4.40 -33.98
C TYR A 588 -38.87 -3.11 -34.67
N PRO A 589 -39.75 -2.37 -35.37
CA PRO A 589 -39.37 -1.14 -36.08
C PRO A 589 -39.02 0.00 -35.12
N GLU A 590 -38.00 0.78 -35.46
CA GLU A 590 -37.43 1.85 -34.59
C GLU A 590 -38.42 2.98 -34.25
N THR A 591 -39.29 3.37 -35.18
CA THR A 591 -40.21 4.51 -35.00
C THR A 591 -41.51 4.15 -34.28
N THR A 592 -41.80 2.87 -34.13
CA THR A 592 -43.08 2.39 -33.58
C THR A 592 -42.90 1.43 -32.41
N THR A 593 -41.67 1.21 -31.96
CA THR A 593 -41.38 0.32 -30.83
C THR A 593 -40.80 1.08 -29.66
N THR A 594 -41.38 0.86 -28.48
CA THR A 594 -40.81 1.31 -27.21
C THR A 594 -40.48 0.11 -26.33
N ALA A 595 -39.67 0.33 -25.29
CA ALA A 595 -39.39 -0.68 -24.30
C ALA A 595 -39.33 -0.08 -22.90
N TYR A 596 -39.55 -0.94 -21.90
CA TYR A 596 -39.42 -0.57 -20.51
C TYR A 596 -38.97 -1.75 -19.66
N VAL A 597 -38.25 -1.44 -18.58
CA VAL A 597 -37.67 -2.43 -17.68
C VAL A 597 -38.40 -2.33 -16.33
N PRO A 598 -39.22 -3.33 -15.97
CA PRO A 598 -39.71 -3.46 -14.60
C PRO A 598 -38.54 -3.74 -13.65
N TYR A 599 -38.57 -3.17 -12.45
CA TYR A 599 -37.60 -3.51 -11.40
C TYR A 599 -37.79 -4.96 -10.94
N ILE A 600 -39.05 -5.40 -10.83
CA ILE A 600 -39.44 -6.78 -10.55
C ILE A 600 -40.49 -7.17 -11.59
N ASP A 601 -40.36 -8.34 -12.19
CA ASP A 601 -41.41 -8.98 -12.99
C ASP A 601 -41.15 -10.48 -12.89
N THR A 602 -41.76 -11.16 -11.91
CA THR A 602 -41.43 -12.55 -11.62
C THR A 602 -42.59 -13.30 -10.98
N THR A 603 -42.39 -14.60 -10.78
CA THR A 603 -43.26 -15.43 -9.95
C THR A 603 -42.53 -15.64 -8.63
N ALA A 604 -43.16 -15.25 -7.53
CA ALA A 604 -42.58 -15.45 -6.21
C ALA A 604 -42.40 -16.94 -5.95
N THR A 605 -41.27 -17.30 -5.34
CA THR A 605 -40.97 -18.65 -4.85
C THR A 605 -41.01 -18.74 -3.33
N GLY A 606 -41.01 -17.59 -2.64
CA GLY A 606 -41.02 -17.46 -1.18
C GLY A 606 -41.97 -16.37 -0.68
N SER A 607 -41.74 -15.92 0.56
CA SER A 607 -42.56 -14.91 1.25
C SER A 607 -42.23 -13.46 0.90
N SER A 608 -41.14 -13.23 0.18
CA SER A 608 -40.74 -11.92 -0.32
C SER A 608 -40.03 -12.04 -1.67
N VAL A 609 -40.03 -10.93 -2.41
CA VAL A 609 -39.21 -10.72 -3.60
C VAL A 609 -38.55 -9.35 -3.46
N SER A 610 -37.25 -9.29 -3.70
CA SER A 610 -36.48 -8.05 -3.64
C SER A 610 -35.58 -7.89 -4.86
N THR A 611 -35.27 -6.64 -5.18
CA THR A 611 -34.24 -6.27 -6.15
C THR A 611 -33.48 -5.05 -5.64
N THR A 612 -32.19 -4.99 -5.93
CA THR A 612 -31.33 -3.87 -5.54
C THR A 612 -30.87 -3.16 -6.80
N VAL A 613 -31.05 -1.84 -6.83
CA VAL A 613 -30.68 -0.98 -7.96
C VAL A 613 -30.01 0.29 -7.47
N ILE A 614 -29.33 1.00 -8.36
CA ILE A 614 -28.73 2.30 -8.04
C ILE A 614 -29.83 3.34 -7.91
N TYR A 615 -29.88 4.01 -6.77
CA TYR A 615 -30.65 5.22 -6.58
C TYR A 615 -29.96 6.40 -7.26
N VAL A 616 -30.69 7.06 -8.17
CA VAL A 616 -30.21 8.27 -8.88
C VAL A 616 -31.09 9.48 -8.51
N SER A 617 -32.40 9.27 -8.40
CA SER A 617 -33.37 10.27 -7.99
C SER A 617 -34.62 9.58 -7.45
N ASP A 618 -35.46 10.32 -6.72
CA ASP A 618 -36.78 9.85 -6.32
C ASP A 618 -37.63 9.52 -7.55
N ARG A 619 -38.32 8.37 -7.50
CA ARG A 619 -39.10 7.84 -8.62
C ARG A 619 -40.40 7.24 -8.14
N SER A 620 -41.48 7.55 -8.83
CA SER A 620 -42.76 6.89 -8.61
C SER A 620 -42.74 5.48 -9.20
N ILE A 621 -43.23 4.54 -8.41
CA ILE A 621 -43.34 3.13 -8.76
C ILE A 621 -44.76 2.61 -8.52
N LEU A 622 -45.14 1.61 -9.30
CA LEU A 622 -46.39 0.86 -9.18
C LEU A 622 -46.07 -0.59 -8.84
N VAL A 623 -46.59 -1.07 -7.73
CA VAL A 623 -46.51 -2.46 -7.31
C VAL A 623 -47.81 -3.17 -7.69
N ARG A 624 -47.68 -4.36 -8.26
CA ARG A 624 -48.79 -5.27 -8.54
C ARG A 624 -48.47 -6.67 -8.05
N VAL A 625 -49.41 -7.26 -7.31
CA VAL A 625 -49.38 -8.69 -6.95
C VAL A 625 -50.71 -9.32 -7.36
N ARG A 626 -50.64 -10.45 -8.07
CA ARG A 626 -51.80 -11.19 -8.53
C ARG A 626 -51.62 -12.68 -8.28
N ARG A 627 -52.69 -13.34 -7.83
CA ARG A 627 -52.73 -14.79 -7.67
C ARG A 627 -54.14 -15.30 -7.97
N LYS A 628 -54.24 -16.15 -9.00
CA LYS A 628 -55.49 -16.84 -9.35
C LYS A 628 -55.63 -18.18 -8.62
N THR A 629 -54.52 -18.84 -8.29
CA THR A 629 -54.49 -20.15 -7.65
C THR A 629 -54.85 -20.06 -6.18
N SER A 630 -55.60 -21.05 -5.66
CA SER A 630 -56.00 -21.09 -4.26
C SER A 630 -54.80 -20.96 -3.27
N PRO A 631 -54.90 -20.11 -2.22
CA PRO A 631 -55.98 -19.15 -2.01
C PRO A 631 -55.87 -17.98 -3.00
N ALA A 632 -56.88 -17.78 -3.85
CA ALA A 632 -56.92 -16.67 -4.79
C ALA A 632 -57.05 -15.34 -4.03
N ILE A 633 -56.44 -14.28 -4.56
CA ILE A 633 -56.53 -12.94 -3.95
C ILE A 633 -57.10 -11.95 -4.96
N LEU A 634 -57.83 -10.94 -4.45
CA LEU A 634 -58.12 -9.76 -5.24
C LEU A 634 -56.80 -9.11 -5.68
N PRO A 635 -56.68 -8.61 -6.92
CA PRO A 635 -55.45 -7.96 -7.37
C PRO A 635 -55.01 -6.86 -6.42
N PHE A 636 -53.81 -7.00 -5.86
CA PHE A 636 -53.20 -5.98 -5.02
C PHE A 636 -52.45 -5.00 -5.91
N GLU A 637 -52.79 -3.71 -5.78
CA GLU A 637 -52.14 -2.61 -6.49
C GLU A 637 -51.89 -1.46 -5.51
N THR A 638 -50.66 -0.94 -5.51
CA THR A 638 -50.32 0.23 -4.71
C THR A 638 -49.21 1.02 -5.39
N THR A 639 -49.22 2.34 -5.19
CA THR A 639 -48.16 3.23 -5.65
C THR A 639 -47.18 3.53 -4.53
N GLY A 640 -45.99 3.94 -4.89
CA GLY A 640 -44.95 4.32 -3.94
C GLY A 640 -43.90 5.21 -4.56
N THR A 641 -43.00 5.71 -3.72
CA THR A 641 -41.80 6.41 -4.15
C THR A 641 -40.60 5.55 -3.78
N PHE A 642 -39.81 5.16 -4.77
CA PHE A 642 -38.46 4.67 -4.54
C PHE A 642 -37.57 5.87 -4.23
N ALA A 643 -37.18 5.99 -2.96
CA ALA A 643 -36.43 7.11 -2.43
C ALA A 643 -34.96 6.72 -2.14
N SER A 644 -34.19 7.65 -1.58
CA SER A 644 -32.77 7.45 -1.23
C SER A 644 -32.55 6.37 -0.16
N THR A 645 -33.60 5.91 0.50
CA THR A 645 -33.64 4.83 1.50
C THR A 645 -34.34 3.56 1.00
N GLY A 646 -34.62 3.50 -0.31
CA GLY A 646 -35.29 2.36 -0.95
C GLY A 646 -36.81 2.43 -0.89
N TYR A 647 -37.45 1.27 -1.06
CA TYR A 647 -38.90 1.11 -0.93
C TYR A 647 -39.25 -0.27 -0.40
N SER A 648 -40.18 -0.34 0.55
CA SER A 648 -40.72 -1.61 1.03
C SER A 648 -42.23 -1.50 1.20
N THR A 649 -42.94 -2.55 0.79
CA THR A 649 -44.38 -2.66 1.04
C THR A 649 -44.78 -4.12 1.26
N THR A 650 -45.90 -4.31 1.95
CA THR A 650 -46.45 -5.62 2.26
C THR A 650 -47.69 -5.85 1.39
N CYS A 651 -47.73 -6.97 0.68
CA CYS A 651 -48.92 -7.36 -0.08
C CYS A 651 -50.10 -7.57 0.87
N ILE A 652 -51.21 -6.87 0.63
CA ILE A 652 -52.49 -7.15 1.31
C ILE A 652 -53.15 -8.33 0.58
N ARG A 653 -53.48 -9.38 1.32
CA ARG A 653 -54.03 -10.64 0.78
C ARG A 653 -55.53 -10.75 1.03
N THR A 654 -56.32 -9.87 0.42
CA THR A 654 -57.79 -9.99 0.49
C THR A 654 -58.25 -11.18 -0.36
N PRO A 655 -58.91 -12.20 0.24
CA PRO A 655 -59.37 -13.37 -0.53
C PRO A 655 -60.32 -12.97 -1.66
N ASP A 656 -60.13 -13.56 -2.84
CA ASP A 656 -61.13 -13.52 -3.92
C ASP A 656 -62.07 -14.72 -3.74
N THR A 657 -63.30 -14.46 -3.33
CA THR A 657 -64.30 -15.52 -3.05
C THR A 657 -65.06 -15.99 -4.29
N ILE A 658 -64.86 -15.34 -5.45
CA ILE A 658 -65.55 -15.66 -6.69
C ILE A 658 -64.72 -16.59 -7.56
N VAL A 659 -63.40 -16.35 -7.62
CA VAL A 659 -62.46 -17.19 -8.37
C VAL A 659 -62.09 -18.42 -7.54
N THR A 660 -62.51 -19.60 -8.00
CA THR A 660 -62.21 -20.90 -7.38
C THR A 660 -61.03 -21.61 -8.04
#